data_AF-A0A4P5W5M6-F1
#
_entry.id   AF-A0A4P5W5M6-F1
#
_cell.length_a   1.000
_cell.length_b   1.000
_cell.length_c   1.000
_cell.angle_alpha   90.00
_cell.angle_beta   90.00
_cell.angle_gamma   90.00
#
_symmetry.space_group_name_H-M   'P 1'
#
loop_
_entity.id
_entity.type
_entity.pdbx_description
1 polymer ?
#
loop_
_entity_poly.entity_id
_entity_poly.type
_entity_poly.pdbx_seq_one_letter_code
_entity_poly.pdbx_strand_id
1 'polypeptide(L)'
;MVSSVNSKLMNTLSSSAFKNQLSEYLTDDKLSFAETKQFLNSVKKDGMTTAKLKDLNTIWSYNTSLFSDDYTKHITGYFITGCNANSFWWGGLDQSGKSELGNLSTTTPQSNLEKLINKWFAGTDVPLALVGGDTAAGISGNFSFNYAPFSSGVLYKDGVSASDVNQGSAGTCYFLACLGAVANANPSYITKDFIRDNGDDTYGFRFFNANSEAYYVTVDKNLAIDKTTNQPVLANPSNGELWVALAEKAYAQINSQANVLLRSQSDNSYQAIEGGMADPLKQITGLNYRYYCGYNENISDTFSYTGTKYSQDPKTYKNEIISLLQNGSIGTLGVTEKITDKNGNYELFPGHAFMLLGYDAKTDTFKIRNPWGDRGDVNGTIADYGYVPEFNLSIESFWNIADIQLTDVSLKNLNYNYTIKSDTGTSKNNAISEGQAAYLSVQRDSPNMTSVIYYGIQPNSTKGPIDQPVFSKVAIDFMQGNTFQHLAVPIYTDSIKEGIESFDVNFYKSFFDATPFTKTTLFVKDGLVDKSIYVLTNVDSEVVKEGQVFTLKIERSDTSIASTVYIDTVDQTATGTDVAGEVGSGNYTVFDSDYIKLHKTPVDFKVGQKTATIDIHTIPDFKTEGTETFSVNLYKYFTDINASTNGVVQIADDATLQATSSYHYSMTSDAASENTGKGEGDSITFTVKRDGTGTESSIFLTSEIGSAVEGVDYLFKSTELKFSSDQDTLTFSVETLPDNLLEATELLNIGLRTSSATGSPDVKVSGYIKNVDETFYNYVITSSAVTSDLSVEEGSDIVFTITRDKSGTESTIYVHTFDGLAISESDNGACDYENIYEQEVTFLANETTKTIVVKTYADSNTIEGVEDLNVGIYNFKSDTTYSSYTRAYIHDIIPDNYSYSLDEEEYDVIQGDPLTVTITRSSNGTPSSVFLWTDTGMATEEDFQGVDGLQIDFGADETSKTIVIDTLDDALTDEQIYEDFGLYLYKYYGDDDDGYIASSDVWIMSNAVHEIDGSDENDTLIGTDMQDDIYGLEGDDKIVGGAGQDIMTGDEGNDIFIFTSVDDSLPDLADILVDFTKGDKIDLSAIDANITTSKDDEFSKPTMGAQFSGKFTKPGQLFFDTTDEILYGNVDADSGADFAIEFIGITKLIASSLVL
;
A
#
# COMPACT_ATOMS: atom_id res chain seq x y z
N MET A 1 3.49 -40.19 -17.06
CA MET A 1 3.67 -40.64 -15.66
C MET A 1 3.11 -39.52 -14.83
N VAL A 2 2.13 -39.78 -13.97
CA VAL A 2 1.47 -38.75 -13.17
C VAL A 2 2.49 -38.18 -12.17
N SER A 3 2.61 -36.86 -12.10
CA SER A 3 3.52 -36.15 -11.19
C SER A 3 3.28 -36.52 -9.71
N SER A 4 4.27 -36.29 -8.85
CA SER A 4 4.15 -36.55 -7.39
C SER A 4 3.02 -35.72 -6.75
N VAL A 5 2.78 -34.51 -7.27
CA VAL A 5 1.71 -33.60 -6.84
C VAL A 5 0.34 -34.16 -7.20
N ASN A 6 0.14 -34.57 -8.44
CA ASN A 6 -1.12 -35.18 -8.87
C ASN A 6 -1.38 -36.52 -8.18
N SER A 7 -0.33 -37.29 -7.87
CA SER A 7 -0.44 -38.51 -7.06
C SER A 7 -0.95 -38.22 -5.63
N LYS A 8 -0.49 -37.14 -5.00
CA LYS A 8 -1.01 -36.68 -3.69
C LYS A 8 -2.47 -36.25 -3.78
N LEU A 9 -2.83 -35.42 -4.77
CA LEU A 9 -4.22 -35.01 -5.02
C LEU A 9 -5.14 -36.22 -5.15
N MET A 10 -4.78 -37.17 -6.02
CA MET A 10 -5.57 -38.36 -6.30
C MET A 10 -5.73 -39.28 -5.08
N ASN A 11 -4.73 -39.32 -4.19
CA ASN A 11 -4.85 -40.06 -2.93
C ASN A 11 -5.79 -39.38 -1.93
N THR A 12 -5.88 -38.05 -1.96
CA THR A 12 -6.63 -37.23 -0.99
C THR A 12 -8.13 -37.20 -1.26
N LEU A 13 -8.57 -37.36 -2.53
CA LEU A 13 -10.00 -37.37 -2.85
C LEU A 13 -10.73 -38.52 -2.13
N SER A 14 -12.00 -38.33 -1.80
CA SER A 14 -12.80 -39.34 -1.09
C SER A 14 -13.72 -40.14 -2.04
N SER A 15 -14.14 -39.54 -3.15
CA SER A 15 -14.98 -40.16 -4.18
C SER A 15 -14.16 -40.95 -5.20
N SER A 16 -14.33 -42.27 -5.22
CA SER A 16 -13.73 -43.15 -6.22
C SER A 16 -14.20 -42.83 -7.66
N ALA A 17 -15.40 -42.27 -7.82
CA ALA A 17 -15.91 -41.83 -9.12
C ALA A 17 -15.18 -40.57 -9.62
N PHE A 18 -14.92 -39.58 -8.76
CA PHE A 18 -14.17 -38.37 -9.14
C PHE A 18 -12.71 -38.68 -9.40
N LYS A 19 -12.10 -39.56 -8.59
CA LYS A 19 -10.75 -40.07 -8.86
C LYS A 19 -10.66 -40.65 -10.25
N ASN A 20 -11.50 -41.62 -10.59
CA ASN A 20 -11.40 -42.29 -11.89
C ASN A 20 -11.59 -41.31 -13.06
N GLN A 21 -12.55 -40.39 -12.96
CA GLN A 21 -12.79 -39.40 -14.01
C GLN A 21 -11.67 -38.36 -14.11
N LEU A 22 -11.16 -37.87 -12.99
CA LEU A 22 -10.06 -36.90 -12.99
C LEU A 22 -8.76 -37.54 -13.51
N SER A 23 -8.49 -38.82 -13.22
CA SER A 23 -7.32 -39.52 -13.77
C SER A 23 -7.36 -39.71 -15.29
N GLU A 24 -8.54 -39.73 -15.90
CA GLU A 24 -8.68 -39.84 -17.35
C GLU A 24 -8.25 -38.54 -18.05
N TYR A 25 -8.36 -37.40 -17.36
CA TYR A 25 -8.04 -36.08 -17.91
C TYR A 25 -6.63 -35.59 -17.54
N LEU A 26 -6.06 -36.02 -16.40
CA LEU A 26 -4.70 -35.64 -15.97
C LEU A 26 -3.57 -36.39 -16.69
N THR A 27 -3.69 -36.62 -18.00
CA THR A 27 -2.70 -37.42 -18.75
C THR A 27 -1.36 -36.69 -18.99
N ASP A 28 -1.39 -35.36 -19.01
CA ASP A 28 -0.24 -34.46 -19.15
C ASP A 28 0.05 -33.64 -17.88
N ASP A 29 -0.49 -34.10 -16.74
CA ASP A 29 -0.41 -33.46 -15.42
C ASP A 29 -1.13 -32.11 -15.25
N LYS A 30 -1.86 -31.63 -16.27
CA LYS A 30 -2.65 -30.41 -16.20
C LYS A 30 -4.10 -30.66 -16.60
N LEU A 31 -5.00 -29.76 -16.20
CA LEU A 31 -6.36 -29.70 -16.72
C LEU A 31 -6.49 -28.53 -17.67
N SER A 32 -6.78 -28.84 -18.93
CA SER A 32 -7.23 -27.85 -19.92
C SER A 32 -8.66 -27.38 -19.65
N PHE A 33 -9.08 -26.30 -20.31
CA PHE A 33 -10.47 -25.85 -20.30
C PHE A 33 -11.45 -26.95 -20.70
N ALA A 34 -11.16 -27.67 -21.79
CA ALA A 34 -12.03 -28.72 -22.31
C ALA A 34 -12.17 -29.89 -21.33
N GLU A 35 -11.06 -30.33 -20.73
CA GLU A 35 -11.03 -31.39 -19.73
C GLU A 35 -11.75 -30.97 -18.44
N THR A 36 -11.51 -29.74 -17.97
CA THR A 36 -12.20 -29.19 -16.80
C THR A 36 -13.71 -29.13 -17.03
N LYS A 37 -14.16 -28.63 -18.19
CA LYS A 37 -15.57 -28.60 -18.58
C LYS A 37 -16.18 -30.00 -18.64
N GLN A 38 -15.47 -30.99 -19.18
CA GLN A 38 -15.95 -32.38 -19.24
C GLN A 38 -16.03 -33.01 -17.85
N PHE A 39 -15.04 -32.78 -17.00
CA PHE A 39 -15.03 -33.20 -15.60
C PHE A 39 -16.19 -32.57 -14.82
N LEU A 40 -16.38 -31.26 -14.87
CA LEU A 40 -17.50 -30.61 -14.16
C LEU A 40 -18.87 -31.06 -14.70
N ASN A 41 -18.98 -31.34 -16.00
CA ASN A 41 -20.21 -31.92 -16.56
C ASN A 41 -20.49 -33.35 -16.06
N SER A 42 -19.50 -34.11 -15.62
CA SER A 42 -19.75 -35.42 -15.01
C SER A 42 -20.21 -35.30 -13.55
N VAL A 43 -19.81 -34.24 -12.85
CA VAL A 43 -20.20 -33.94 -11.46
C VAL A 43 -21.71 -33.80 -11.29
N LYS A 44 -22.40 -33.25 -12.32
CA LYS A 44 -23.85 -33.01 -12.29
C LYS A 44 -24.70 -34.28 -12.15
N LYS A 45 -24.13 -35.44 -12.47
CA LYS A 45 -24.82 -36.73 -12.36
C LYS A 45 -25.09 -37.03 -10.89
N ASP A 46 -26.36 -37.27 -10.55
CA ASP A 46 -26.84 -37.58 -9.19
C ASP A 46 -26.78 -36.40 -8.17
N GLY A 47 -26.66 -35.15 -8.64
CA GLY A 47 -26.72 -33.94 -7.80
C GLY A 47 -25.47 -33.66 -6.95
N MET A 48 -25.48 -32.55 -6.21
CA MET A 48 -24.37 -32.17 -5.31
C MET A 48 -24.47 -32.89 -3.96
N THR A 49 -23.34 -33.30 -3.39
CA THR A 49 -23.27 -33.93 -2.06
C THR A 49 -22.11 -33.37 -1.25
N THR A 50 -22.13 -33.51 0.07
CA THR A 50 -21.03 -33.06 0.95
C THR A 50 -19.68 -33.64 0.55
N ALA A 51 -19.64 -34.92 0.15
CA ALA A 51 -18.40 -35.56 -0.31
C ALA A 51 -17.89 -34.98 -1.64
N LYS A 52 -18.80 -34.71 -2.60
CA LYS A 52 -18.44 -34.10 -3.88
C LYS A 52 -17.95 -32.66 -3.71
N LEU A 53 -18.60 -31.86 -2.86
CA LEU A 53 -18.16 -30.50 -2.56
C LEU A 53 -16.80 -30.48 -1.87
N LYS A 54 -16.58 -31.37 -0.89
CA LYS A 54 -15.28 -31.54 -0.24
C LYS A 54 -14.18 -31.90 -1.24
N ASP A 55 -14.46 -32.83 -2.15
CA ASP A 55 -13.50 -33.23 -3.18
C ASP A 55 -13.23 -32.10 -4.18
N LEU A 56 -14.23 -31.31 -4.58
CA LEU A 56 -14.02 -30.13 -5.43
C LEU A 56 -13.15 -29.07 -4.74
N ASN A 57 -13.40 -28.79 -3.45
CA ASN A 57 -12.54 -27.90 -2.66
C ASN A 57 -11.11 -28.45 -2.52
N THR A 58 -10.96 -29.77 -2.42
CA THR A 58 -9.66 -30.45 -2.41
C THR A 58 -8.96 -30.35 -3.75
N ILE A 59 -9.68 -30.43 -4.88
CA ILE A 59 -9.11 -30.17 -6.21
C ILE A 59 -8.67 -28.71 -6.32
N TRP A 60 -9.51 -27.79 -5.84
CA TRP A 60 -9.21 -26.35 -5.84
C TRP A 60 -7.98 -25.99 -5.01
N SER A 61 -7.68 -26.67 -3.91
CA SER A 61 -6.46 -26.38 -3.13
C SER A 61 -5.15 -26.65 -3.88
N TYR A 62 -5.19 -27.35 -5.03
CA TYR A 62 -4.05 -27.59 -5.92
C TYR A 62 -4.02 -26.62 -7.13
N ASN A 63 -4.83 -25.56 -7.13
CA ASN A 63 -5.06 -24.68 -8.29
C ASN A 63 -3.81 -24.08 -8.94
N THR A 64 -2.73 -23.84 -8.18
CA THR A 64 -1.47 -23.26 -8.70
C THR A 64 -0.73 -24.21 -9.65
N SER A 65 -0.93 -25.52 -9.48
CA SER A 65 -0.21 -26.55 -10.22
C SER A 65 -1.11 -27.38 -11.12
N LEU A 66 -2.44 -27.32 -10.95
CA LEU A 66 -3.37 -28.23 -11.62
C LEU A 66 -3.88 -27.74 -12.99
N PHE A 67 -4.14 -26.44 -13.16
CA PHE A 67 -4.74 -25.93 -14.41
C PHE A 67 -3.68 -25.55 -15.45
N SER A 68 -4.03 -25.65 -16.74
CA SER A 68 -3.14 -25.35 -17.87
C SER A 68 -2.86 -23.86 -18.04
N ASP A 69 -3.76 -23.01 -17.57
CA ASP A 69 -3.74 -21.56 -17.76
C ASP A 69 -4.58 -20.83 -16.70
N ASP A 70 -4.33 -19.52 -16.55
CA ASP A 70 -4.98 -18.69 -15.54
C ASP A 70 -6.48 -18.52 -15.77
N TYR A 71 -6.94 -18.43 -17.01
CA TYR A 71 -8.38 -18.32 -17.30
C TYR A 71 -9.14 -19.53 -16.75
N THR A 72 -8.67 -20.75 -17.05
CA THR A 72 -9.30 -22.00 -16.62
C THR A 72 -9.28 -22.11 -15.10
N LYS A 73 -8.19 -21.70 -14.47
CA LYS A 73 -8.11 -21.58 -13.01
C LYS A 73 -9.18 -20.64 -12.46
N HIS A 74 -9.27 -19.40 -12.94
CA HIS A 74 -10.17 -18.39 -12.36
C HIS A 74 -11.65 -18.76 -12.51
N ILE A 75 -12.09 -19.19 -13.70
CA ILE A 75 -13.50 -19.58 -13.91
C ILE A 75 -13.87 -20.86 -13.13
N THR A 76 -12.91 -21.76 -12.92
CA THR A 76 -13.09 -22.90 -12.00
C THR A 76 -13.24 -22.42 -10.56
N GLY A 77 -12.44 -21.43 -10.14
CA GLY A 77 -12.55 -20.79 -8.83
C GLY A 77 -13.94 -20.20 -8.61
N TYR A 78 -14.41 -19.35 -9.54
CA TYR A 78 -15.75 -18.75 -9.47
C TYR A 78 -16.88 -19.80 -9.39
N PHE A 79 -16.68 -20.97 -9.99
CA PHE A 79 -17.60 -22.10 -9.88
C PHE A 79 -17.54 -22.80 -8.51
N ILE A 80 -16.34 -23.05 -7.95
CA ILE A 80 -16.15 -23.83 -6.71
C ILE A 80 -16.34 -22.97 -5.46
N THR A 81 -15.60 -21.85 -5.36
CA THR A 81 -15.59 -20.98 -4.17
C THR A 81 -16.68 -19.92 -4.21
N GLY A 82 -17.21 -19.63 -5.40
CA GLY A 82 -18.25 -18.64 -5.60
C GLY A 82 -17.74 -17.24 -5.94
N CYS A 83 -18.66 -16.39 -6.41
CA CYS A 83 -18.47 -14.95 -6.61
C CYS A 83 -19.84 -14.26 -6.74
N ASN A 84 -19.88 -12.93 -6.70
CA ASN A 84 -21.12 -12.14 -6.74
C ASN A 84 -21.97 -12.40 -8.00
N ALA A 85 -21.33 -12.72 -9.13
CA ALA A 85 -22.05 -13.02 -10.37
C ALA A 85 -22.93 -14.28 -10.26
N ASN A 86 -22.66 -15.18 -9.31
CA ASN A 86 -23.46 -16.39 -9.09
C ASN A 86 -24.79 -16.12 -8.37
N SER A 87 -25.05 -14.90 -7.89
CA SER A 87 -26.31 -14.59 -7.20
C SER A 87 -27.53 -14.86 -8.10
N PHE A 88 -27.43 -14.53 -9.39
CA PHE A 88 -28.53 -14.65 -10.34
C PHE A 88 -28.12 -15.33 -11.65
N TRP A 89 -29.07 -16.07 -12.20
CA TRP A 89 -29.11 -16.47 -13.60
C TRP A 89 -30.03 -15.53 -14.37
N TRP A 90 -29.48 -14.86 -15.38
CA TRP A 90 -30.13 -13.83 -16.19
C TRP A 90 -30.75 -14.40 -17.45
N GLY A 91 -30.03 -15.32 -18.12
CA GLY A 91 -30.56 -16.18 -19.18
C GLY A 91 -31.16 -15.48 -20.41
N GLY A 92 -30.89 -14.19 -20.64
CA GLY A 92 -31.41 -13.47 -21.80
C GLY A 92 -32.91 -13.23 -21.82
N LEU A 93 -33.56 -13.21 -20.65
CA LEU A 93 -34.99 -12.91 -20.52
C LEU A 93 -35.22 -11.44 -20.14
N ASP A 94 -36.47 -11.01 -20.00
CA ASP A 94 -36.80 -9.71 -19.42
C ASP A 94 -36.61 -9.72 -17.88
N GLN A 95 -36.81 -8.58 -17.23
CA GLN A 95 -36.57 -8.42 -15.79
C GLN A 95 -37.38 -9.39 -14.91
N SER A 96 -38.48 -9.96 -15.44
CA SER A 96 -39.30 -10.97 -14.76
C SER A 96 -38.78 -12.41 -14.92
N GLY A 97 -37.80 -12.63 -15.80
CA GLY A 97 -37.20 -13.93 -16.11
C GLY A 97 -35.88 -14.23 -15.40
N LYS A 98 -35.31 -13.30 -14.64
CA LYS A 98 -34.13 -13.58 -13.80
C LYS A 98 -34.49 -14.54 -12.66
N SER A 99 -33.60 -15.46 -12.33
CA SER A 99 -33.81 -16.45 -11.26
C SER A 99 -32.61 -16.51 -10.33
N GLU A 100 -32.84 -16.68 -9.02
CA GLU A 100 -31.76 -16.95 -8.07
C GLU A 100 -30.99 -18.21 -8.47
N LEU A 101 -29.66 -18.10 -8.44
CA LEU A 101 -28.75 -19.19 -8.77
C LEU A 101 -27.99 -19.65 -7.52
N GLY A 102 -27.33 -18.71 -6.85
CA GLY A 102 -26.53 -18.92 -5.65
C GLY A 102 -25.17 -19.57 -5.92
N ASN A 103 -24.27 -19.49 -4.94
CA ASN A 103 -22.99 -20.20 -4.96
C ASN A 103 -23.17 -21.72 -4.79
N LEU A 104 -22.13 -22.46 -5.15
CA LEU A 104 -22.09 -23.91 -5.00
C LEU A 104 -22.15 -24.31 -3.51
N SER A 105 -23.07 -25.20 -3.16
CA SER A 105 -23.29 -25.67 -1.80
C SER A 105 -23.77 -27.13 -1.81
N THR A 106 -23.82 -27.75 -0.63
CA THR A 106 -24.35 -29.11 -0.47
C THR A 106 -25.86 -29.20 -0.75
N THR A 107 -26.56 -28.06 -0.77
CA THR A 107 -28.00 -27.96 -1.03
C THR A 107 -28.31 -27.45 -2.44
N THR A 108 -27.29 -27.17 -3.28
CA THR A 108 -27.49 -26.68 -4.65
C THR A 108 -28.38 -27.63 -5.45
N PRO A 109 -29.55 -27.17 -5.93
CA PRO A 109 -30.41 -27.98 -6.80
C PRO A 109 -29.68 -28.40 -8.08
N GLN A 110 -29.97 -29.60 -8.60
CA GLN A 110 -29.33 -30.12 -9.82
C GLN A 110 -29.48 -29.16 -11.02
N SER A 111 -30.62 -28.47 -11.14
CA SER A 111 -30.87 -27.45 -12.16
C SER A 111 -29.97 -26.22 -12.01
N ASN A 112 -29.66 -25.81 -10.77
CA ASN A 112 -28.77 -24.68 -10.48
C ASN A 112 -27.31 -25.07 -10.68
N LEU A 113 -26.94 -26.32 -10.36
CA LEU A 113 -25.62 -26.86 -10.66
C LEU A 113 -25.33 -26.84 -12.18
N GLU A 114 -26.29 -27.24 -13.01
CA GLU A 114 -26.14 -27.15 -14.46
C GLU A 114 -26.04 -25.69 -14.95
N LYS A 115 -26.84 -24.78 -14.40
CA LYS A 115 -26.73 -23.34 -14.68
C LYS A 115 -25.36 -22.78 -14.28
N LEU A 116 -24.81 -23.13 -13.11
CA LEU A 116 -23.47 -22.69 -12.70
C LEU A 116 -22.38 -23.16 -13.67
N ILE A 117 -22.41 -24.43 -14.08
CA ILE A 117 -21.47 -24.95 -15.10
C ILE A 117 -21.64 -24.17 -16.41
N ASN A 118 -22.88 -23.96 -16.84
CA ASN A 118 -23.19 -23.30 -18.10
C ASN A 118 -22.80 -21.81 -18.09
N LYS A 119 -22.91 -21.13 -16.95
CA LYS A 119 -22.46 -19.74 -16.79
C LYS A 119 -20.96 -19.62 -17.04
N TRP A 120 -20.16 -20.44 -16.36
CA TRP A 120 -18.70 -20.30 -16.39
C TRP A 120 -18.02 -21.02 -17.56
N PHE A 121 -18.56 -22.14 -18.04
CA PHE A 121 -17.91 -22.97 -19.07
C PHE A 121 -18.69 -23.06 -20.38
N ALA A 122 -19.96 -22.64 -20.43
CA ALA A 122 -20.73 -22.60 -21.67
C ALA A 122 -21.04 -21.16 -22.14
N GLY A 123 -20.93 -20.17 -21.26
CA GLY A 123 -21.22 -18.76 -21.58
C GLY A 123 -22.68 -18.50 -21.97
N THR A 124 -23.61 -19.34 -21.50
CA THR A 124 -25.04 -19.25 -21.89
C THR A 124 -25.88 -18.44 -20.90
N ASP A 125 -25.28 -17.92 -19.83
CA ASP A 125 -25.93 -16.93 -18.95
C ASP A 125 -25.83 -15.53 -19.57
N VAL A 126 -26.49 -15.37 -20.70
CA VAL A 126 -26.40 -14.16 -21.53
C VAL A 126 -27.10 -12.97 -20.85
N PRO A 127 -26.67 -11.72 -21.13
CA PRO A 127 -27.23 -10.52 -20.50
C PRO A 127 -28.74 -10.40 -20.68
N LEU A 128 -29.42 -9.70 -19.76
CA LEU A 128 -30.83 -9.35 -19.87
C LEU A 128 -31.15 -8.82 -21.26
N ALA A 129 -32.29 -9.22 -21.83
CA ALA A 129 -32.70 -8.83 -23.18
C ALA A 129 -33.28 -7.40 -23.21
N LEU A 130 -32.50 -6.44 -22.71
CA LEU A 130 -32.88 -5.07 -22.44
C LEU A 130 -31.73 -4.11 -22.76
N VAL A 131 -32.06 -2.99 -23.38
CA VAL A 131 -31.16 -1.90 -23.75
C VAL A 131 -31.95 -0.59 -23.67
N GLY A 132 -31.33 0.47 -23.17
CA GLY A 132 -31.96 1.78 -22.95
C GLY A 132 -31.79 2.74 -24.14
N GLY A 133 -30.74 2.55 -24.93
CA GLY A 133 -30.49 3.29 -26.16
C GLY A 133 -29.18 4.08 -26.18
N ASP A 134 -28.68 4.36 -27.38
CA ASP A 134 -27.62 5.35 -27.60
C ASP A 134 -28.20 6.77 -27.66
N THR A 135 -28.16 7.46 -26.53
CA THR A 135 -28.70 8.81 -26.38
C THR A 135 -27.96 9.85 -27.24
N ALA A 136 -26.66 9.66 -27.51
CA ALA A 136 -25.89 10.52 -28.40
C ALA A 136 -26.37 10.38 -29.86
N ALA A 137 -26.81 9.19 -30.25
CA ALA A 137 -27.48 8.94 -31.54
C ALA A 137 -28.98 9.29 -31.53
N GLY A 138 -29.51 9.85 -30.44
CA GLY A 138 -30.94 10.15 -30.28
C GLY A 138 -31.83 8.91 -30.10
N ILE A 139 -31.25 7.73 -29.86
CA ILE A 139 -31.97 6.51 -29.53
C ILE A 139 -32.23 6.52 -28.04
N SER A 140 -33.50 6.61 -27.64
CA SER A 140 -33.89 6.56 -26.24
C SER A 140 -35.15 5.75 -26.03
N GLY A 141 -35.22 5.11 -24.88
CA GLY A 141 -36.36 4.32 -24.43
C GLY A 141 -36.03 2.83 -24.40
N ASN A 142 -36.52 2.14 -23.37
CA ASN A 142 -36.22 0.73 -23.17
C ASN A 142 -36.84 -0.14 -24.28
N PHE A 143 -36.02 -0.87 -25.02
CA PHE A 143 -36.49 -1.89 -25.96
C PHE A 143 -35.83 -3.24 -25.70
N SER A 144 -36.46 -4.29 -26.23
CA SER A 144 -36.06 -5.68 -25.99
C SER A 144 -35.72 -6.38 -27.28
N PHE A 145 -34.79 -7.32 -27.20
CA PHE A 145 -34.29 -8.12 -28.31
C PHE A 145 -34.40 -9.62 -27.99
N ASN A 146 -33.96 -10.48 -28.91
CA ASN A 146 -33.80 -11.91 -28.68
C ASN A 146 -32.32 -12.29 -28.79
N TYR A 147 -31.96 -13.48 -28.33
CA TYR A 147 -30.64 -14.06 -28.59
C TYR A 147 -30.72 -15.15 -29.65
N ALA A 148 -29.81 -15.12 -30.62
CA ALA A 148 -29.67 -16.19 -31.61
C ALA A 148 -28.23 -16.31 -32.09
N PRO A 149 -27.82 -17.50 -32.56
CA PRO A 149 -26.49 -17.69 -33.11
C PRO A 149 -26.37 -16.96 -34.46
N PHE A 150 -25.33 -16.15 -34.63
CA PHE A 150 -25.03 -15.51 -35.90
C PHE A 150 -24.27 -16.46 -36.83
N SER A 151 -25.03 -17.35 -37.49
CA SER A 151 -24.53 -18.57 -38.16
C SER A 151 -23.48 -18.41 -39.29
N SER A 152 -23.25 -17.20 -39.80
CA SER A 152 -22.26 -16.92 -40.85
C SER A 152 -20.99 -16.21 -40.36
N GLY A 153 -20.91 -15.85 -39.09
CA GLY A 153 -19.79 -15.09 -38.54
C GLY A 153 -18.62 -15.98 -38.08
N VAL A 154 -17.41 -15.45 -38.18
CA VAL A 154 -16.18 -16.03 -37.61
C VAL A 154 -15.63 -15.08 -36.55
N LEU A 155 -14.80 -15.57 -35.62
CA LEU A 155 -14.22 -14.70 -34.59
C LEU A 155 -13.41 -13.55 -35.24
N TYR A 156 -12.53 -13.90 -36.19
CA TYR A 156 -11.73 -13.00 -37.01
C TYR A 156 -11.80 -13.43 -38.48
N LYS A 157 -11.92 -12.49 -39.43
CA LYS A 157 -12.07 -12.77 -40.87
C LYS A 157 -10.97 -12.14 -41.71
N ASP A 158 -10.68 -10.86 -41.48
CA ASP A 158 -9.69 -10.04 -42.20
C ASP A 158 -8.64 -9.44 -41.25
N GLY A 159 -8.65 -9.87 -39.97
CA GLY A 159 -7.72 -9.45 -38.93
C GLY A 159 -8.31 -8.31 -38.10
N VAL A 160 -7.88 -8.22 -36.83
CA VAL A 160 -8.41 -7.23 -35.88
C VAL A 160 -8.03 -5.80 -36.31
N SER A 161 -9.01 -4.93 -36.38
CA SER A 161 -8.86 -3.53 -36.76
C SER A 161 -9.89 -2.63 -36.07
N ALA A 162 -9.57 -1.35 -35.89
CA ALA A 162 -10.54 -0.34 -35.45
C ALA A 162 -11.73 -0.19 -36.41
N SER A 163 -11.58 -0.60 -37.67
CA SER A 163 -12.67 -0.61 -38.65
C SER A 163 -13.76 -1.63 -38.35
N ASP A 164 -13.47 -2.66 -37.56
CA ASP A 164 -14.43 -3.70 -37.22
C ASP A 164 -15.45 -3.19 -36.19
N VAL A 165 -15.10 -2.13 -35.46
CA VAL A 165 -15.98 -1.51 -34.48
C VAL A 165 -17.06 -0.70 -35.18
N ASN A 166 -18.29 -1.19 -35.05
CA ASN A 166 -19.49 -0.59 -35.61
C ASN A 166 -20.61 -0.69 -34.56
N GLN A 167 -20.74 0.34 -33.73
CA GLN A 167 -21.64 0.36 -32.59
C GLN A 167 -23.11 0.19 -33.00
N GLY A 168 -23.82 -0.52 -32.13
CA GLY A 168 -25.24 -0.81 -32.23
C GLY A 168 -26.15 0.29 -31.71
N SER A 169 -27.25 -0.14 -31.12
CA SER A 169 -28.25 0.73 -30.50
C SER A 169 -28.05 0.96 -29.00
N ALA A 170 -26.98 0.44 -28.38
CA ALA A 170 -26.65 0.68 -26.97
C ALA A 170 -25.72 1.88 -26.79
N GLY A 171 -25.85 2.59 -25.67
CA GLY A 171 -24.99 3.70 -25.25
C GLY A 171 -23.61 3.26 -24.73
N THR A 172 -22.92 2.38 -25.45
CA THR A 172 -21.63 1.75 -25.10
C THR A 172 -20.45 2.35 -25.87
N CYS A 173 -20.61 3.56 -26.40
CA CYS A 173 -19.62 4.22 -27.26
C CYS A 173 -18.24 4.33 -26.63
N TYR A 174 -18.17 4.61 -25.33
CA TYR A 174 -16.94 4.71 -24.56
C TYR A 174 -16.15 3.38 -24.56
N PHE A 175 -16.83 2.26 -24.30
CA PHE A 175 -16.23 0.92 -24.36
C PHE A 175 -15.75 0.57 -25.76
N LEU A 176 -16.60 0.81 -26.78
CA LEU A 176 -16.27 0.47 -28.16
C LEU A 176 -15.17 1.36 -28.74
N ALA A 177 -15.11 2.64 -28.37
CA ALA A 177 -14.02 3.54 -28.71
C ALA A 177 -12.70 3.07 -28.09
N CYS A 178 -12.69 2.74 -26.79
CA CYS A 178 -11.50 2.17 -26.14
C CYS A 178 -11.06 0.87 -26.82
N LEU A 179 -11.98 -0.05 -27.06
CA LEU A 179 -11.72 -1.35 -27.70
C LEU A 179 -11.13 -1.18 -29.12
N GLY A 180 -11.69 -0.27 -29.91
CA GLY A 180 -11.18 0.05 -31.24
C GLY A 180 -9.81 0.75 -31.21
N ALA A 181 -9.58 1.63 -30.23
CA ALA A 181 -8.29 2.28 -30.03
C ALA A 181 -7.20 1.27 -29.64
N VAL A 182 -7.52 0.31 -28.76
CA VAL A 182 -6.63 -0.82 -28.41
C VAL A 182 -6.31 -1.65 -29.66
N ALA A 183 -7.33 -2.00 -30.45
CA ALA A 183 -7.16 -2.73 -31.70
C ALA A 183 -6.27 -1.98 -32.69
N ASN A 184 -6.37 -0.65 -32.78
CA ASN A 184 -5.49 0.17 -33.61
C ASN A 184 -4.04 0.19 -33.10
N ALA A 185 -3.85 0.32 -31.79
CA ALA A 185 -2.52 0.40 -31.17
C ALA A 185 -1.78 -0.94 -31.23
N ASN A 186 -2.47 -2.05 -30.93
CA ASN A 186 -1.92 -3.40 -30.97
C ASN A 186 -3.01 -4.46 -31.26
N PRO A 187 -3.26 -4.80 -32.54
CA PRO A 187 -4.22 -5.84 -32.92
C PRO A 187 -3.94 -7.21 -32.29
N SER A 188 -2.66 -7.53 -32.05
CA SER A 188 -2.26 -8.83 -31.52
C SER A 188 -2.65 -9.02 -30.05
N TYR A 189 -2.73 -7.92 -29.29
CA TYR A 189 -3.21 -7.92 -27.91
C TYR A 189 -4.64 -8.45 -27.82
N ILE A 190 -5.52 -8.01 -28.73
CA ILE A 190 -6.90 -8.51 -28.82
C ILE A 190 -6.92 -10.03 -29.03
N THR A 191 -6.09 -10.53 -29.95
CA THR A 191 -6.10 -11.94 -30.34
C THR A 191 -5.39 -12.90 -29.38
N LYS A 192 -4.52 -12.40 -28.50
CA LYS A 192 -3.64 -13.24 -27.65
C LYS A 192 -3.88 -13.05 -26.16
N ASP A 193 -4.15 -11.82 -25.72
CA ASP A 193 -4.14 -11.44 -24.31
C ASP A 193 -5.53 -11.04 -23.79
N PHE A 194 -6.39 -10.50 -24.67
CA PHE A 194 -7.75 -10.08 -24.31
C PHE A 194 -8.81 -11.16 -24.58
N ILE A 195 -8.79 -11.78 -25.76
CA ILE A 195 -9.77 -12.78 -26.19
C ILE A 195 -9.09 -14.15 -26.29
N ARG A 196 -9.68 -15.13 -25.61
CA ARG A 196 -9.32 -16.54 -25.71
C ARG A 196 -10.38 -17.32 -26.49
N ASP A 197 -9.96 -18.07 -27.50
CA ASP A 197 -10.78 -19.10 -28.14
C ASP A 197 -10.67 -20.43 -27.37
N ASN A 198 -11.81 -20.96 -26.91
CA ASN A 198 -11.85 -22.23 -26.18
C ASN A 198 -11.95 -23.45 -27.10
N GLY A 199 -12.11 -23.25 -28.42
CA GLY A 199 -12.16 -24.32 -29.42
C GLY A 199 -13.50 -25.06 -29.49
N ASP A 200 -14.53 -24.58 -28.81
CA ASP A 200 -15.86 -25.18 -28.74
C ASP A 200 -17.01 -24.17 -28.97
N ASP A 201 -16.73 -23.11 -29.74
CA ASP A 201 -17.63 -21.98 -29.99
C ASP A 201 -17.96 -21.12 -28.76
N THR A 202 -17.19 -21.25 -27.68
CA THR A 202 -17.17 -20.32 -26.55
C THR A 202 -15.86 -19.55 -26.52
N TYR A 203 -15.91 -18.36 -25.91
CA TYR A 203 -14.79 -17.45 -25.85
C TYR A 203 -14.62 -16.89 -24.45
N GLY A 204 -13.37 -16.87 -23.98
CA GLY A 204 -12.97 -16.22 -22.75
C GLY A 204 -12.55 -14.78 -22.97
N PHE A 205 -12.95 -13.89 -22.07
CA PHE A 205 -12.52 -12.50 -22.06
C PHE A 205 -11.89 -12.16 -20.72
N ARG A 206 -10.80 -11.39 -20.73
CA ARG A 206 -10.11 -10.92 -19.53
C ARG A 206 -10.31 -9.41 -19.36
N PHE A 207 -10.73 -9.00 -18.18
CA PHE A 207 -10.81 -7.61 -17.76
C PHE A 207 -9.94 -7.37 -16.51
N PHE A 208 -9.57 -6.12 -16.26
CA PHE A 208 -8.87 -5.71 -15.05
C PHE A 208 -9.78 -4.81 -14.20
N ASN A 209 -9.67 -4.90 -12.87
CA ASN A 209 -10.22 -3.88 -11.97
C ASN A 209 -9.25 -2.68 -11.82
N ALA A 210 -9.61 -1.72 -10.97
CA ALA A 210 -8.78 -0.54 -10.68
C ALA A 210 -7.38 -0.93 -10.17
N ASN A 211 -7.27 -2.03 -9.41
CA ASN A 211 -6.03 -2.57 -8.87
C ASN A 211 -5.21 -3.41 -9.87
N SER A 212 -5.63 -3.48 -11.14
CA SER A 212 -4.98 -4.30 -12.18
C SER A 212 -5.05 -5.82 -11.96
N GLU A 213 -6.04 -6.29 -11.19
CA GLU A 213 -6.30 -7.72 -10.98
C GLU A 213 -7.15 -8.29 -12.13
N ALA A 214 -6.79 -9.46 -12.65
CA ALA A 214 -7.45 -10.04 -13.81
C ALA A 214 -8.72 -10.83 -13.45
N TYR A 215 -9.83 -10.44 -14.06
CA TYR A 215 -11.12 -11.12 -13.99
C TYR A 215 -11.53 -11.68 -15.34
N TYR A 216 -12.29 -12.77 -15.31
CA TYR A 216 -12.61 -13.53 -16.50
C TYR A 216 -14.09 -13.84 -16.64
N VAL A 217 -14.57 -13.84 -17.88
CA VAL A 217 -15.93 -14.25 -18.25
C VAL A 217 -15.91 -15.09 -19.52
N THR A 218 -16.88 -16.00 -19.63
CA THR A 218 -17.09 -16.85 -20.79
C THR A 218 -18.36 -16.42 -21.51
N VAL A 219 -18.30 -16.29 -22.84
CA VAL A 219 -19.45 -15.98 -23.68
C VAL A 219 -19.62 -17.03 -24.78
N ASP A 220 -20.86 -17.32 -25.14
CA ASP A 220 -21.20 -18.06 -26.35
C ASP A 220 -21.42 -17.16 -27.58
N LYS A 221 -21.62 -17.77 -28.75
CA LYS A 221 -21.91 -17.11 -30.04
C LYS A 221 -23.31 -16.50 -30.19
N ASN A 222 -24.19 -16.60 -29.19
CA ASN A 222 -25.53 -16.03 -29.30
C ASN A 222 -25.46 -14.51 -29.15
N LEU A 223 -25.82 -13.78 -30.20
CA LEU A 223 -25.84 -12.31 -30.21
C LEU A 223 -27.25 -11.77 -30.00
N ALA A 224 -27.33 -10.55 -29.48
CA ALA A 224 -28.56 -9.79 -29.39
C ALA A 224 -29.06 -9.42 -30.81
N ILE A 225 -30.23 -9.95 -31.18
CA ILE A 225 -30.86 -9.77 -32.49
C ILE A 225 -32.24 -9.11 -32.39
N ASP A 226 -32.56 -8.29 -33.38
CA ASP A 226 -33.87 -7.67 -33.50
C ASP A 226 -34.97 -8.74 -33.65
N LYS A 227 -36.08 -8.55 -32.94
CA LYS A 227 -37.19 -9.52 -32.91
C LYS A 227 -37.90 -9.69 -34.26
N THR A 228 -37.74 -8.73 -35.17
CA THR A 228 -38.41 -8.67 -36.47
C THR A 228 -37.45 -9.02 -37.60
N THR A 229 -36.26 -8.42 -37.61
CA THR A 229 -35.29 -8.55 -38.72
C THR A 229 -34.29 -9.70 -38.52
N ASN A 230 -34.19 -10.25 -37.29
CA ASN A 230 -33.15 -11.20 -36.87
C ASN A 230 -31.72 -10.72 -37.16
N GLN A 231 -31.51 -9.41 -37.27
CA GLN A 231 -30.18 -8.82 -37.43
C GLN A 231 -29.61 -8.40 -36.07
N PRO A 232 -28.28 -8.42 -35.88
CA PRO A 232 -27.65 -7.88 -34.68
C PRO A 232 -28.09 -6.43 -34.40
N VAL A 233 -28.47 -6.15 -33.15
CA VAL A 233 -28.94 -4.80 -32.74
C VAL A 233 -27.90 -4.02 -31.93
N LEU A 234 -26.91 -4.70 -31.38
CA LEU A 234 -25.80 -4.10 -30.63
C LEU A 234 -24.59 -3.96 -31.55
N ALA A 235 -23.35 -4.05 -31.06
CA ALA A 235 -22.16 -3.99 -31.91
C ALA A 235 -22.33 -4.93 -33.12
N ASN A 236 -22.32 -4.32 -34.30
CA ASN A 236 -22.81 -4.91 -35.52
C ASN A 236 -21.67 -5.60 -36.29
N PRO A 237 -21.68 -6.93 -36.44
CA PRO A 237 -20.68 -7.68 -37.20
C PRO A 237 -20.93 -7.58 -38.71
N SER A 238 -20.95 -6.37 -39.26
CA SER A 238 -21.35 -6.07 -40.66
C SER A 238 -20.44 -6.75 -41.70
N ASN A 239 -19.16 -6.96 -41.38
CA ASN A 239 -18.18 -7.70 -42.18
C ASN A 239 -18.19 -9.22 -41.91
N GLY A 240 -18.97 -9.69 -40.92
CA GLY A 240 -19.02 -11.07 -40.45
C GLY A 240 -17.99 -11.42 -39.37
N GLU A 241 -17.30 -10.44 -38.78
CA GLU A 241 -16.42 -10.62 -37.63
C GLU A 241 -17.14 -10.45 -36.30
N LEU A 242 -16.95 -11.39 -35.39
CA LEU A 242 -17.72 -11.44 -34.15
C LEU A 242 -17.02 -10.85 -32.94
N TRP A 243 -15.70 -10.62 -32.99
CA TRP A 243 -14.92 -10.28 -31.80
C TRP A 243 -15.42 -9.03 -31.07
N VAL A 244 -15.86 -7.99 -31.80
CA VAL A 244 -16.42 -6.76 -31.20
C VAL A 244 -17.76 -7.03 -30.50
N ALA A 245 -18.67 -7.74 -31.17
CA ALA A 245 -19.99 -8.07 -30.62
C ALA A 245 -19.89 -8.99 -29.38
N LEU A 246 -18.94 -9.91 -29.40
CA LEU A 246 -18.67 -10.80 -28.28
C LEU A 246 -17.96 -10.06 -27.12
N ALA A 247 -17.09 -9.10 -27.41
CA ALA A 247 -16.46 -8.27 -26.39
C ALA A 247 -17.48 -7.39 -25.66
N GLU A 248 -18.41 -6.75 -26.40
CA GLU A 248 -19.48 -5.96 -25.81
C GLU A 248 -20.42 -6.82 -24.93
N LYS A 249 -20.74 -8.04 -25.39
CA LYS A 249 -21.48 -9.02 -24.59
C LYS A 249 -20.72 -9.42 -23.33
N ALA A 250 -19.42 -9.69 -23.44
CA ALA A 250 -18.59 -10.05 -22.31
C ALA A 250 -18.52 -8.92 -21.28
N TYR A 251 -18.45 -7.67 -21.74
CA TYR A 251 -18.45 -6.48 -20.90
C TYR A 251 -19.77 -6.32 -20.14
N ALA A 252 -20.91 -6.58 -20.77
CA ALA A 252 -22.19 -6.62 -20.05
C ALA A 252 -22.25 -7.75 -19.00
N GLN A 253 -21.68 -8.93 -19.30
CA GLN A 253 -21.68 -10.05 -18.36
C GLN A 253 -20.73 -9.86 -17.17
N ILE A 254 -19.53 -9.30 -17.40
CA ILE A 254 -18.53 -9.10 -16.34
C ILE A 254 -18.99 -8.05 -15.32
N ASN A 255 -19.89 -7.13 -15.71
CA ASN A 255 -20.48 -6.14 -14.80
C ASN A 255 -21.14 -6.75 -13.54
N SER A 256 -21.60 -8.01 -13.64
CA SER A 256 -22.17 -8.74 -12.49
C SER A 256 -21.15 -9.28 -11.49
N GLN A 257 -19.85 -9.15 -11.77
CA GLN A 257 -18.80 -9.36 -10.79
C GLN A 257 -18.51 -8.04 -10.07
N ALA A 258 -18.62 -8.05 -8.74
CA ALA A 258 -18.33 -6.86 -7.95
C ALA A 258 -16.87 -6.42 -8.14
N ASN A 259 -16.65 -5.10 -8.05
CA ASN A 259 -15.33 -4.47 -8.07
C ASN A 259 -14.57 -4.60 -9.41
N VAL A 260 -15.21 -4.99 -10.52
CA VAL A 260 -14.54 -5.03 -11.84
C VAL A 260 -14.77 -3.73 -12.61
N LEU A 261 -16.03 -3.35 -12.84
CA LEU A 261 -16.38 -2.18 -13.67
C LEU A 261 -16.79 -0.92 -12.87
N LEU A 262 -17.04 -1.06 -11.56
CA LEU A 262 -17.47 0.02 -10.66
C LEU A 262 -18.65 0.85 -11.20
N ARG A 263 -19.64 0.18 -11.80
CA ARG A 263 -20.88 0.82 -12.27
C ARG A 263 -21.89 0.97 -11.14
N SER A 264 -22.76 1.97 -11.25
CA SER A 264 -23.87 2.22 -10.32
C SER A 264 -24.84 1.04 -10.20
N GLN A 265 -24.92 0.19 -11.22
CA GLN A 265 -25.67 -1.06 -11.23
C GLN A 265 -24.76 -2.20 -11.66
N SER A 266 -24.73 -3.30 -10.91
CA SER A 266 -23.96 -4.52 -11.21
C SER A 266 -24.81 -5.58 -11.92
N ASP A 267 -25.80 -5.16 -12.70
CA ASP A 267 -26.66 -6.08 -13.43
C ASP A 267 -25.93 -6.64 -14.67
N ASN A 268 -26.15 -7.94 -14.99
CA ASN A 268 -25.73 -8.53 -16.27
C ASN A 268 -26.71 -8.09 -17.37
N SER A 269 -26.54 -6.87 -17.87
CA SER A 269 -27.44 -6.20 -18.80
C SER A 269 -26.66 -5.18 -19.62
N TYR A 270 -27.00 -5.01 -20.91
CA TYR A 270 -26.41 -3.93 -21.69
C TYR A 270 -26.84 -2.56 -21.16
N GLN A 271 -28.06 -2.44 -20.64
CA GLN A 271 -28.53 -1.19 -20.03
C GLN A 271 -27.67 -0.76 -18.82
N ALA A 272 -27.12 -1.71 -18.06
CA ALA A 272 -26.32 -1.40 -16.87
C ALA A 272 -24.91 -0.88 -17.21
N ILE A 273 -24.49 -1.03 -18.47
CA ILE A 273 -23.21 -0.54 -18.98
C ILE A 273 -23.40 0.61 -19.98
N GLU A 274 -24.59 1.22 -20.08
CA GLU A 274 -24.82 2.42 -20.89
C GLU A 274 -24.32 3.67 -20.17
N GLY A 275 -23.51 4.48 -20.87
CA GLY A 275 -22.85 5.64 -20.30
C GLY A 275 -21.59 5.25 -19.51
N GLY A 276 -20.48 5.90 -19.83
CA GLY A 276 -19.18 5.62 -19.20
C GLY A 276 -18.10 6.56 -19.72
N MET A 277 -16.93 6.47 -19.11
CA MET A 277 -15.76 7.30 -19.40
C MET A 277 -14.65 6.46 -20.05
N ALA A 278 -13.39 6.85 -19.95
CA ALA A 278 -12.28 6.11 -20.54
C ALA A 278 -11.78 4.94 -19.68
N ASP A 279 -12.50 4.59 -18.62
CA ASP A 279 -12.21 3.45 -17.73
C ASP A 279 -11.99 2.10 -18.44
N PRO A 280 -12.58 1.81 -19.62
CA PRO A 280 -12.26 0.60 -20.36
C PRO A 280 -10.82 0.54 -20.88
N LEU A 281 -10.08 1.66 -20.97
CA LEU A 281 -8.65 1.62 -21.27
C LEU A 281 -7.91 0.79 -20.22
N LYS A 282 -8.13 1.07 -18.93
CA LYS A 282 -7.57 0.30 -17.82
C LYS A 282 -8.15 -1.11 -17.77
N GLN A 283 -9.46 -1.25 -17.89
CA GLN A 283 -10.11 -2.57 -17.75
C GLN A 283 -9.73 -3.53 -18.89
N ILE A 284 -9.54 -3.05 -20.11
CA ILE A 284 -9.11 -3.89 -21.24
C ILE A 284 -7.61 -4.16 -21.16
N THR A 285 -6.78 -3.18 -20.80
CA THR A 285 -5.32 -3.28 -21.02
C THR A 285 -4.49 -3.49 -19.77
N GLY A 286 -5.01 -3.09 -18.61
CA GLY A 286 -4.30 -3.02 -17.33
C GLY A 286 -3.45 -1.76 -17.20
N LEU A 287 -3.38 -0.95 -18.26
CA LEU A 287 -2.58 0.26 -18.28
C LEU A 287 -3.33 1.43 -17.65
N ASN A 288 -2.58 2.21 -16.89
CA ASN A 288 -3.00 3.52 -16.43
C ASN A 288 -3.12 4.49 -17.60
N TYR A 289 -4.01 5.46 -17.47
CA TYR A 289 -4.19 6.55 -18.41
C TYR A 289 -4.45 7.85 -17.66
N ARG A 290 -4.38 8.95 -18.41
CA ARG A 290 -4.63 10.29 -17.93
C ARG A 290 -5.43 11.11 -18.93
N TYR A 291 -6.04 12.18 -18.43
CA TYR A 291 -6.80 13.13 -19.22
C TYR A 291 -5.91 14.30 -19.66
N TYR A 292 -6.12 14.79 -20.88
CA TYR A 292 -5.57 16.03 -21.42
C TYR A 292 -6.75 16.90 -21.86
N CYS A 293 -6.89 18.09 -21.27
CA CYS A 293 -8.11 18.87 -21.43
C CYS A 293 -7.83 20.38 -21.52
N GLY A 294 -8.61 21.07 -22.36
CA GLY A 294 -8.56 22.53 -22.48
C GLY A 294 -9.66 23.30 -21.75
N TYR A 295 -10.71 22.62 -21.26
CA TYR A 295 -11.92 23.27 -20.73
C TYR A 295 -12.34 22.83 -19.32
N ASN A 296 -11.96 21.64 -18.87
CA ASN A 296 -12.25 21.13 -17.53
C ASN A 296 -10.97 20.60 -16.90
N GLU A 297 -10.54 21.21 -15.79
CA GLU A 297 -9.33 20.81 -15.06
C GLU A 297 -9.58 19.68 -14.05
N ASN A 298 -10.84 19.46 -13.65
CA ASN A 298 -11.23 18.54 -12.60
C ASN A 298 -12.05 17.37 -13.15
N ILE A 299 -11.47 16.61 -14.09
CA ILE A 299 -12.08 15.36 -14.54
C ILE A 299 -11.72 14.26 -13.54
N SER A 300 -12.71 13.80 -12.78
CA SER A 300 -12.58 12.65 -11.88
C SER A 300 -13.03 11.37 -12.58
N ASP A 301 -12.13 10.39 -12.61
CA ASP A 301 -12.37 9.05 -13.14
C ASP A 301 -11.59 8.05 -12.28
N THR A 302 -12.32 7.13 -11.65
CA THR A 302 -11.82 6.14 -10.69
C THR A 302 -10.68 5.27 -11.22
N PHE A 303 -10.52 5.13 -12.54
CA PHE A 303 -9.49 4.29 -13.15
C PHE A 303 -8.30 5.10 -13.73
N SER A 304 -8.31 6.43 -13.59
CA SER A 304 -7.20 7.29 -13.98
C SER A 304 -6.10 7.33 -12.90
N TYR A 305 -4.84 7.55 -13.29
CA TYR A 305 -3.69 7.37 -12.39
C TYR A 305 -3.07 8.65 -11.84
N THR A 306 -3.13 9.76 -12.59
CA THR A 306 -2.45 11.03 -12.26
C THR A 306 -3.31 12.25 -12.58
N GLY A 307 -4.64 12.08 -12.60
CA GLY A 307 -5.59 13.15 -12.87
C GLY A 307 -5.49 13.77 -14.27
N THR A 308 -5.84 15.05 -14.37
CA THR A 308 -6.01 15.79 -15.64
C THR A 308 -4.84 16.75 -15.91
N LYS A 309 -4.25 16.66 -17.10
CA LYS A 309 -3.33 17.67 -17.65
C LYS A 309 -4.13 18.78 -18.31
N TYR A 310 -4.35 19.85 -17.56
CA TYR A 310 -5.13 21.00 -17.99
C TYR A 310 -4.28 22.12 -18.58
N SER A 311 -4.73 22.70 -19.69
CA SER A 311 -4.22 23.98 -20.19
C SER A 311 -5.18 24.54 -21.24
N GLN A 312 -5.57 25.81 -21.14
CA GLN A 312 -6.41 26.44 -22.18
C GLN A 312 -5.69 26.62 -23.53
N ASP A 313 -4.35 26.63 -23.55
CA ASP A 313 -3.60 26.70 -24.80
C ASP A 313 -3.49 25.30 -25.43
N PRO A 314 -4.10 25.04 -26.60
CA PRO A 314 -4.04 23.75 -27.29
C PRO A 314 -2.63 23.31 -27.66
N LYS A 315 -1.63 24.19 -27.61
CA LYS A 315 -0.24 23.88 -27.94
C LYS A 315 0.55 23.29 -26.78
N THR A 316 0.13 23.54 -25.53
CA THR A 316 0.89 23.17 -24.33
C THR A 316 1.26 21.69 -24.34
N TYR A 317 0.28 20.82 -24.59
CA TYR A 317 0.47 19.37 -24.58
C TYR A 317 0.48 18.72 -25.98
N LYS A 318 0.32 19.50 -27.06
CA LYS A 318 0.22 18.97 -28.44
C LYS A 318 1.39 18.05 -28.78
N ASN A 319 2.62 18.46 -28.50
CA ASN A 319 3.81 17.67 -28.81
C ASN A 319 3.92 16.40 -27.96
N GLU A 320 3.50 16.47 -26.69
CA GLU A 320 3.47 15.33 -25.78
C GLU A 320 2.47 14.28 -26.26
N ILE A 321 1.24 14.69 -26.58
CA ILE A 321 0.18 13.82 -27.12
C ILE A 321 0.64 13.16 -28.43
N ILE A 322 1.26 13.93 -29.34
CA ILE A 322 1.82 13.39 -30.59
C ILE A 322 2.88 12.32 -30.29
N SER A 323 3.80 12.61 -29.36
CA SER A 323 4.87 11.70 -28.96
C SER A 323 4.30 10.40 -28.40
N LEU A 324 3.34 10.49 -27.49
CA LEU A 324 2.67 9.34 -26.89
C LEU A 324 1.99 8.45 -27.94
N LEU A 325 1.18 9.02 -28.84
CA LEU A 325 0.52 8.26 -29.92
C LEU A 325 1.53 7.61 -30.88
N GLN A 326 2.61 8.31 -31.23
CA GLN A 326 3.67 7.75 -32.08
C GLN A 326 4.36 6.56 -31.38
N ASN A 327 4.63 6.71 -30.09
CA ASN A 327 5.21 5.66 -29.24
C ASN A 327 4.24 4.50 -28.99
N GLY A 328 2.95 4.66 -29.33
CA GLY A 328 1.94 3.62 -29.31
C GLY A 328 1.08 3.61 -28.05
N SER A 329 0.96 4.76 -27.38
CA SER A 329 -0.12 5.00 -26.43
C SER A 329 -1.48 4.86 -27.12
N ILE A 330 -2.48 4.50 -26.34
CA ILE A 330 -3.85 4.31 -26.79
C ILE A 330 -4.61 5.58 -26.49
N GLY A 331 -5.26 6.15 -27.51
CA GLY A 331 -5.97 7.42 -27.38
C GLY A 331 -7.47 7.29 -27.62
N THR A 332 -8.26 7.93 -26.78
CA THR A 332 -9.69 8.20 -27.00
C THR A 332 -10.02 9.67 -26.80
N LEU A 333 -11.22 10.06 -27.20
CA LEU A 333 -11.76 11.40 -26.98
C LEU A 333 -13.16 11.28 -26.37
N GLY A 334 -13.44 12.07 -25.33
CA GLY A 334 -14.79 12.45 -24.97
C GLY A 334 -15.09 13.83 -25.56
N VAL A 335 -16.34 14.11 -25.90
CA VAL A 335 -16.70 15.37 -26.57
C VAL A 335 -17.94 15.97 -25.94
N THR A 336 -17.92 17.29 -25.70
CA THR A 336 -19.02 18.05 -25.11
C THR A 336 -19.78 18.92 -26.10
N GLU A 337 -19.20 19.22 -27.27
CA GLU A 337 -19.85 20.03 -28.31
C GLU A 337 -19.79 19.40 -29.71
N LYS A 338 -20.64 19.87 -30.62
CA LYS A 338 -20.70 19.37 -32.00
C LYS A 338 -19.70 20.08 -32.92
N ILE A 339 -19.11 19.34 -33.85
CA ILE A 339 -18.37 19.89 -35.01
C ILE A 339 -18.93 19.31 -36.30
N THR A 340 -19.00 20.14 -37.35
CA THR A 340 -19.43 19.72 -38.68
C THR A 340 -18.39 20.02 -39.75
N ASP A 341 -18.28 19.14 -40.75
CA ASP A 341 -17.53 19.36 -41.97
C ASP A 341 -18.15 20.50 -42.82
N LYS A 342 -17.44 20.87 -43.88
CA LYS A 342 -17.87 21.91 -44.85
C LYS A 342 -19.18 21.61 -45.59
N ASN A 343 -19.63 20.35 -45.60
CA ASN A 343 -20.87 19.91 -46.23
C ASN A 343 -22.04 19.84 -45.23
N GLY A 344 -21.78 20.15 -43.94
CA GLY A 344 -22.75 20.06 -42.87
C GLY A 344 -22.87 18.66 -42.26
N ASN A 345 -21.96 17.74 -42.59
CA ASN A 345 -21.91 16.43 -41.94
C ASN A 345 -21.22 16.55 -40.58
N TYR A 346 -21.70 15.87 -39.56
CA TYR A 346 -21.08 15.87 -38.24
C TYR A 346 -19.77 15.08 -38.21
N GLU A 347 -18.72 15.72 -37.72
CA GLU A 347 -17.44 15.11 -37.39
C GLU A 347 -17.43 14.73 -35.89
N LEU A 348 -17.83 15.64 -34.99
CA LEU A 348 -17.95 15.37 -33.56
C LEU A 348 -19.38 15.57 -33.03
N PHE A 349 -19.75 14.78 -32.01
CA PHE A 349 -21.05 14.79 -31.33
C PHE A 349 -20.88 14.98 -29.83
N PRO A 350 -21.73 15.78 -29.17
CA PRO A 350 -21.69 15.96 -27.73
C PRO A 350 -22.14 14.70 -26.99
N GLY A 351 -21.53 14.42 -25.84
CA GLY A 351 -21.83 13.24 -25.02
C GLY A 351 -21.43 11.92 -25.67
N HIS A 352 -20.46 11.94 -26.59
CA HIS A 352 -20.06 10.76 -27.37
C HIS A 352 -18.55 10.54 -27.35
N ALA A 353 -18.13 9.28 -27.29
CA ALA A 353 -16.72 8.90 -27.29
C ALA A 353 -16.22 8.57 -28.71
N PHE A 354 -14.96 8.91 -28.99
CA PHE A 354 -14.30 8.65 -30.27
C PHE A 354 -12.93 7.98 -30.07
N MET A 355 -12.44 7.30 -31.11
CA MET A 355 -11.10 6.74 -31.16
C MET A 355 -10.12 7.79 -31.66
N LEU A 356 -9.00 7.98 -30.97
CA LEU A 356 -7.87 8.77 -31.45
C LEU A 356 -6.82 7.83 -32.04
N LEU A 357 -6.85 7.68 -33.37
CA LEU A 357 -6.09 6.65 -34.07
C LEU A 357 -4.63 7.03 -34.37
N GLY A 358 -4.29 8.31 -34.30
CA GLY A 358 -2.93 8.80 -34.53
C GLY A 358 -2.88 10.26 -34.99
N TYR A 359 -1.72 10.65 -35.53
CA TYR A 359 -1.44 12.02 -35.98
C TYR A 359 -0.80 12.03 -37.38
N ASP A 360 -1.28 12.90 -38.27
CA ASP A 360 -0.71 13.14 -39.60
C ASP A 360 0.09 14.46 -39.60
N ALA A 361 1.41 14.33 -39.60
CA ALA A 361 2.34 15.47 -39.61
C ALA A 361 2.30 16.30 -40.90
N LYS A 362 1.73 15.78 -42.01
CA LYS A 362 1.65 16.54 -43.27
C LYS A 362 0.54 17.58 -43.24
N THR A 363 -0.56 17.25 -42.60
CA THR A 363 -1.74 18.10 -42.48
C THR A 363 -1.83 18.79 -41.13
N ASP A 364 -0.98 18.41 -40.16
CA ASP A 364 -1.00 18.85 -38.77
C ASP A 364 -2.36 18.56 -38.11
N THR A 365 -2.83 17.32 -38.27
CA THR A 365 -4.15 16.90 -37.79
C THR A 365 -4.12 15.53 -37.13
N PHE A 366 -4.99 15.34 -36.15
CA PHE A 366 -5.26 14.07 -35.51
C PHE A 366 -6.29 13.27 -36.28
N LYS A 367 -6.04 11.96 -36.42
CA LYS A 367 -6.93 11.01 -37.08
C LYS A 367 -7.93 10.47 -36.07
N ILE A 368 -9.21 10.71 -36.30
CA ILE A 368 -10.29 10.39 -35.35
C ILE A 368 -11.31 9.48 -36.04
N ARG A 369 -11.82 8.48 -35.32
CA ARG A 369 -12.87 7.57 -35.80
C ARG A 369 -14.02 7.48 -34.81
N ASN A 370 -15.23 7.61 -35.34
CA ASN A 370 -16.47 7.45 -34.58
C ASN A 370 -16.79 5.94 -34.42
N PRO A 371 -17.04 5.43 -33.20
CA PRO A 371 -17.38 4.02 -32.98
C PRO A 371 -18.68 3.57 -33.65
N TRP A 372 -19.56 4.48 -34.09
CA TRP A 372 -20.69 4.14 -34.98
C TRP A 372 -20.23 3.50 -36.29
N GLY A 373 -18.99 3.78 -36.72
CA GLY A 373 -18.33 3.10 -37.82
C GLY A 373 -18.97 3.34 -39.18
N ASP A 374 -18.79 2.38 -40.08
CA ASP A 374 -19.24 2.47 -41.49
C ASP A 374 -20.69 1.97 -41.67
N ARG A 375 -21.43 1.87 -40.57
CA ARG A 375 -22.64 1.03 -40.46
C ARG A 375 -23.70 1.40 -41.51
N GLY A 376 -23.93 2.70 -41.79
CA GLY A 376 -24.95 3.22 -42.72
C GLY A 376 -26.37 2.72 -42.40
N ASP A 377 -27.31 3.61 -42.03
CA ASP A 377 -28.68 3.32 -41.52
C ASP A 377 -29.08 1.84 -41.37
N VAL A 378 -29.00 1.35 -40.15
CA VAL A 378 -29.02 -0.07 -39.84
C VAL A 378 -30.22 -0.24 -38.95
N ASN A 379 -31.30 -0.70 -39.58
CA ASN A 379 -32.67 -0.84 -39.06
C ASN A 379 -33.62 0.35 -39.27
N GLY A 380 -33.27 1.38 -40.04
CA GLY A 380 -34.20 2.49 -40.31
C GLY A 380 -34.50 3.36 -39.09
N THR A 381 -33.74 3.18 -38.01
CA THR A 381 -33.92 3.84 -36.70
C THR A 381 -32.90 4.94 -36.46
N ILE A 382 -31.77 4.92 -37.17
CA ILE A 382 -30.77 5.98 -37.15
C ILE A 382 -30.94 6.71 -38.49
N ALA A 383 -31.92 7.60 -38.55
CA ALA A 383 -32.13 8.47 -39.71
C ALA A 383 -30.79 9.09 -40.08
N ASP A 384 -30.29 8.81 -41.29
CA ASP A 384 -29.10 9.33 -41.95
C ASP A 384 -28.58 10.64 -41.30
N TYR A 385 -27.83 10.53 -40.19
CA TYR A 385 -27.46 11.71 -39.39
C TYR A 385 -26.43 12.58 -40.12
N GLY A 386 -25.95 12.15 -41.29
CA GLY A 386 -24.91 12.83 -42.04
C GLY A 386 -23.68 12.96 -41.16
N TYR A 387 -23.12 11.86 -40.64
CA TYR A 387 -21.86 11.88 -39.90
C TYR A 387 -20.73 11.30 -40.73
N VAL A 388 -19.50 11.64 -40.36
CA VAL A 388 -18.29 11.11 -40.99
C VAL A 388 -17.70 10.02 -40.08
N PRO A 389 -17.59 8.76 -40.52
CA PRO A 389 -17.07 7.67 -39.69
C PRO A 389 -15.61 7.89 -39.26
N GLU A 390 -14.80 8.48 -40.13
CA GLU A 390 -13.38 8.72 -39.91
C GLU A 390 -12.94 10.00 -40.62
N PHE A 391 -12.27 10.89 -39.90
CA PHE A 391 -11.90 12.23 -40.36
C PHE A 391 -10.62 12.71 -39.66
N ASN A 392 -10.16 13.91 -40.01
CA ASN A 392 -8.97 14.52 -39.41
C ASN A 392 -9.28 15.93 -38.94
N LEU A 393 -8.89 16.26 -37.70
CA LEU A 393 -9.03 17.60 -37.13
C LEU A 393 -7.71 18.10 -36.55
N SER A 394 -7.45 19.40 -36.64
CA SER A 394 -6.37 20.02 -35.86
C SER A 394 -6.77 20.08 -34.40
N ILE A 395 -5.84 19.90 -33.46
CA ILE A 395 -6.13 19.93 -32.01
C ILE A 395 -6.79 21.25 -31.61
N GLU A 396 -6.39 22.35 -32.24
CA GLU A 396 -6.96 23.69 -32.04
C GLU A 396 -8.47 23.76 -32.33
N SER A 397 -9.02 22.82 -33.13
CA SER A 397 -10.45 22.78 -33.44
C SER A 397 -11.28 22.09 -32.38
N PHE A 398 -10.71 21.18 -31.59
CA PHE A 398 -11.48 20.37 -30.63
C PHE A 398 -10.98 20.44 -29.19
N TRP A 399 -9.81 21.04 -28.92
CA TRP A 399 -9.17 21.06 -27.60
C TRP A 399 -10.04 21.57 -26.44
N ASN A 400 -10.86 22.61 -26.69
CA ASN A 400 -11.70 23.22 -25.65
C ASN A 400 -13.12 22.62 -25.60
N ILE A 401 -13.37 21.55 -26.35
CA ILE A 401 -14.68 20.87 -26.37
C ILE A 401 -14.55 19.35 -26.27
N ALA A 402 -13.32 18.85 -26.07
CA ALA A 402 -13.03 17.44 -26.01
C ALA A 402 -11.88 17.20 -25.04
N ASP A 403 -12.03 16.17 -24.24
CA ASP A 403 -11.01 15.64 -23.36
C ASP A 403 -10.35 14.45 -24.04
N ILE A 404 -9.02 14.44 -24.05
CA ILE A 404 -8.23 13.38 -24.68
C ILE A 404 -7.71 12.46 -23.59
N GLN A 405 -8.01 11.17 -23.69
CA GLN A 405 -7.50 10.17 -22.75
C GLN A 405 -6.39 9.39 -23.41
N LEU A 406 -5.20 9.36 -22.79
CA LEU A 406 -4.05 8.61 -23.29
C LEU A 406 -3.43 7.74 -22.21
N THR A 407 -2.99 6.55 -22.60
CA THR A 407 -2.13 5.71 -21.76
C THR A 407 -0.70 6.28 -21.72
N ASP A 408 -0.10 6.34 -20.53
CA ASP A 408 1.28 6.85 -20.36
C ASP A 408 2.35 5.86 -20.85
N VAL A 409 1.96 4.60 -21.03
CA VAL A 409 2.81 3.53 -21.56
C VAL A 409 2.19 2.94 -22.83
N SER A 410 3.04 2.38 -23.69
CA SER A 410 2.61 1.80 -24.95
C SER A 410 2.28 0.31 -24.84
N LEU A 411 1.20 -0.12 -25.51
CA LEU A 411 0.97 -1.54 -25.82
C LEU A 411 1.83 -2.05 -26.97
N LYS A 412 2.48 -1.18 -27.74
CA LYS A 412 3.57 -1.61 -28.59
C LYS A 412 4.67 -2.03 -27.63
N ASN A 413 5.03 -3.31 -27.66
CA ASN A 413 6.36 -3.70 -27.23
C ASN A 413 7.34 -2.81 -28.03
N LEU A 414 7.88 -1.76 -27.40
CA LEU A 414 9.01 -1.05 -27.98
C LEU A 414 10.06 -2.14 -28.19
N ASN A 415 10.38 -2.40 -29.45
CA ASN A 415 11.33 -3.44 -29.82
C ASN A 415 12.75 -2.94 -29.49
N TYR A 416 13.01 -2.69 -28.21
CA TYR A 416 14.36 -2.52 -27.72
C TYR A 416 15.13 -3.81 -28.01
N ASN A 417 16.36 -3.62 -28.47
CA ASN A 417 17.31 -4.71 -28.58
C ASN A 417 18.02 -4.83 -27.24
N TYR A 418 17.79 -5.95 -26.57
CA TYR A 418 18.50 -6.26 -25.33
C TYR A 418 19.72 -7.11 -25.66
N THR A 419 20.88 -6.62 -25.25
CA THR A 419 22.14 -7.35 -25.31
C THR A 419 22.46 -7.87 -23.92
N ILE A 420 22.60 -9.18 -23.80
CA ILE A 420 22.95 -9.84 -22.55
C ILE A 420 24.43 -10.18 -22.63
N LYS A 421 25.19 -9.69 -21.66
CA LYS A 421 26.59 -10.08 -21.45
C LYS A 421 26.70 -10.74 -20.09
N SER A 422 27.52 -11.76 -20.00
CA SER A 422 27.95 -12.29 -18.72
C SER A 422 29.46 -12.24 -18.66
N ASP A 423 29.97 -11.72 -17.55
CA ASP A 423 31.41 -11.54 -17.35
C ASP A 423 32.07 -12.83 -16.80
N THR A 424 31.26 -13.77 -16.30
CA THR A 424 31.68 -15.04 -15.71
C THR A 424 30.91 -16.22 -16.32
N GLY A 425 31.47 -17.43 -16.32
CA GLY A 425 30.70 -18.63 -16.65
C GLY A 425 30.36 -18.83 -18.13
N THR A 426 30.84 -18.01 -19.05
CA THR A 426 30.47 -18.07 -20.49
C THR A 426 31.09 -19.24 -21.26
N SER A 427 32.01 -20.00 -20.65
CA SER A 427 32.57 -21.21 -21.24
C SER A 427 33.05 -22.17 -20.15
N LYS A 428 33.25 -23.44 -20.51
CA LYS A 428 33.83 -24.44 -19.60
C LYS A 428 35.21 -24.04 -19.04
N ASN A 429 36.02 -23.30 -19.80
CA ASN A 429 37.33 -22.86 -19.33
C ASN A 429 37.24 -21.69 -18.33
N ASN A 430 36.12 -20.98 -18.31
CA ASN A 430 35.82 -19.87 -17.41
C ASN A 430 34.55 -20.17 -16.58
N ALA A 431 34.35 -21.43 -16.21
CA ALA A 431 33.18 -21.83 -15.44
C ALA A 431 33.21 -21.19 -14.04
N ILE A 432 32.03 -20.74 -13.59
CA ILE A 432 31.81 -20.14 -12.28
C ILE A 432 31.99 -21.23 -11.23
N SER A 433 32.73 -20.93 -10.17
CA SER A 433 32.86 -21.87 -9.07
C SER A 433 31.57 -21.83 -8.27
N GLU A 434 31.02 -23.00 -7.92
CA GLU A 434 29.91 -23.08 -6.98
C GLU A 434 30.13 -22.22 -5.73
N GLY A 435 29.07 -21.58 -5.23
CA GLY A 435 29.12 -20.63 -4.11
C GLY A 435 29.48 -19.20 -4.50
N GLN A 436 29.75 -18.95 -5.78
CA GLN A 436 29.90 -17.60 -6.33
C GLN A 436 28.66 -17.20 -7.11
N ALA A 437 28.29 -15.92 -7.12
CA ALA A 437 27.23 -15.41 -7.98
C ALA A 437 27.71 -15.29 -9.44
N ALA A 438 26.84 -15.61 -10.38
CA ALA A 438 27.00 -15.24 -11.77
C ALA A 438 26.48 -13.82 -11.98
N TYR A 439 27.28 -12.95 -12.58
CA TYR A 439 26.84 -11.59 -12.89
C TYR A 439 26.55 -11.47 -14.39
N LEU A 440 25.36 -10.95 -14.68
CA LEU A 440 24.92 -10.64 -16.03
C LEU A 440 24.62 -9.15 -16.14
N SER A 441 25.12 -8.53 -17.21
CA SER A 441 24.73 -7.19 -17.60
C SER A 441 23.70 -7.29 -18.72
N VAL A 442 22.52 -6.74 -18.46
CA VAL A 442 21.46 -6.62 -19.45
C VAL A 442 21.44 -5.17 -19.92
N GLN A 443 21.80 -4.97 -21.17
CA GLN A 443 21.87 -3.66 -21.79
C GLN A 443 20.74 -3.51 -22.80
N ARG A 444 20.00 -2.40 -22.73
CA ARG A 444 19.08 -1.98 -23.81
C ARG A 444 19.71 -0.93 -24.70
N ASP A 445 19.27 -0.86 -25.94
CA ASP A 445 19.83 0.00 -26.99
C ASP A 445 19.43 1.48 -26.92
N SER A 446 18.50 1.87 -26.04
CA SER A 446 18.10 3.26 -25.83
C SER A 446 17.53 3.53 -24.42
N PRO A 447 17.83 4.69 -23.78
CA PRO A 447 17.33 5.07 -22.45
C PRO A 447 15.94 5.74 -22.42
N ASN A 448 15.30 5.94 -23.58
CA ASN A 448 14.30 7.00 -23.75
C ASN A 448 13.01 6.89 -22.90
N MET A 449 12.58 5.67 -22.53
CA MET A 449 11.35 5.43 -21.74
C MET A 449 11.50 4.20 -20.84
N THR A 450 10.62 4.01 -19.87
CA THR A 450 10.63 2.80 -19.02
C THR A 450 10.34 1.52 -19.83
N SER A 451 10.88 0.37 -19.41
CA SER A 451 10.54 -0.94 -20.02
C SER A 451 10.76 -2.08 -19.03
N VAL A 452 9.93 -3.13 -19.08
CA VAL A 452 10.08 -4.34 -18.27
C VAL A 452 10.35 -5.53 -19.18
N ILE A 453 11.36 -6.34 -18.84
CA ILE A 453 11.55 -7.68 -19.42
C ILE A 453 11.59 -8.71 -18.30
N TYR A 454 11.61 -9.99 -18.63
CA TYR A 454 11.61 -11.06 -17.65
C TYR A 454 12.73 -12.04 -17.92
N TYR A 455 13.24 -12.70 -16.88
CA TYR A 455 14.18 -13.79 -17.02
C TYR A 455 13.76 -15.01 -16.20
N GLY A 456 14.09 -16.20 -16.68
CA GLY A 456 13.87 -17.47 -15.99
C GLY A 456 15.09 -18.36 -16.10
N ILE A 457 15.25 -19.28 -15.16
CA ILE A 457 16.43 -20.15 -15.08
C ILE A 457 16.01 -21.60 -15.32
N GLN A 458 16.69 -22.25 -16.27
CA GLN A 458 16.41 -23.63 -16.65
C GLN A 458 17.70 -24.47 -16.67
N PRO A 459 17.76 -25.62 -15.99
CA PRO A 459 18.91 -26.49 -16.05
C PRO A 459 19.07 -27.14 -17.44
N ASN A 460 20.31 -27.20 -17.94
CA ASN A 460 20.65 -27.91 -19.19
C ASN A 460 21.32 -29.27 -18.95
N SER A 461 21.75 -29.50 -17.71
CA SER A 461 22.49 -30.65 -17.23
C SER A 461 21.57 -31.52 -16.37
N THR A 462 21.74 -32.84 -16.44
CA THR A 462 21.04 -33.81 -15.56
C THR A 462 21.99 -34.45 -14.57
N LYS A 463 23.14 -33.82 -14.30
CA LYS A 463 24.29 -34.47 -13.67
C LYS A 463 24.34 -34.42 -12.14
N GLY A 464 23.31 -33.88 -11.51
CA GLY A 464 23.06 -34.05 -10.07
C GLY A 464 22.07 -33.03 -9.52
N PRO A 465 22.14 -32.70 -8.21
CA PRO A 465 21.28 -31.71 -7.56
C PRO A 465 21.31 -30.35 -8.28
N ILE A 466 20.32 -29.51 -8.00
CA ILE A 466 20.16 -28.25 -8.72
C ILE A 466 21.06 -27.18 -8.06
N ASP A 467 22.24 -26.90 -8.62
CA ASP A 467 23.18 -25.87 -8.12
C ASP A 467 22.76 -24.42 -8.42
N GLN A 468 21.55 -24.20 -8.90
CA GLN A 468 21.02 -22.89 -9.28
C GLN A 468 19.55 -22.74 -8.87
N PRO A 469 19.06 -21.52 -8.58
CA PRO A 469 17.63 -21.31 -8.36
C PRO A 469 16.86 -21.59 -9.65
N VAL A 470 15.76 -22.33 -9.56
CA VAL A 470 14.87 -22.61 -10.71
C VAL A 470 13.55 -21.88 -10.48
N PHE A 471 13.30 -20.88 -11.32
CA PHE A 471 12.06 -20.13 -11.34
C PHE A 471 11.67 -19.79 -12.78
N SER A 472 10.36 -19.65 -13.00
CA SER A 472 9.79 -19.53 -14.33
C SER A 472 10.05 -18.15 -14.95
N LYS A 473 9.71 -17.05 -14.27
CA LYS A 473 9.92 -15.66 -14.75
C LYS A 473 9.98 -14.65 -13.59
N VAL A 474 11.04 -13.85 -13.56
CA VAL A 474 11.24 -12.72 -12.64
C VAL A 474 11.45 -11.45 -13.47
N ALA A 475 10.88 -10.33 -13.04
CA ALA A 475 10.94 -9.05 -13.75
C ALA A 475 12.33 -8.39 -13.67
N ILE A 476 12.67 -7.63 -14.70
CA ILE A 476 13.82 -6.73 -14.77
C ILE A 476 13.29 -5.39 -15.28
N ASP A 477 13.24 -4.41 -14.39
CA ASP A 477 12.73 -3.07 -14.69
C ASP A 477 13.85 -2.17 -15.19
N PHE A 478 13.61 -1.46 -16.29
CA PHE A 478 14.47 -0.38 -16.77
C PHE A 478 13.72 0.94 -16.61
N MET A 479 14.15 1.75 -15.65
CA MET A 479 13.64 3.11 -15.47
C MET A 479 14.08 4.03 -16.61
N GLN A 480 13.40 5.16 -16.81
CA GLN A 480 13.78 6.16 -17.80
C GLN A 480 15.22 6.65 -17.51
N GLY A 481 16.05 6.79 -18.55
CA GLY A 481 17.48 7.14 -18.39
C GLY A 481 18.40 5.92 -18.21
N ASN A 482 17.93 4.80 -17.65
CA ASN A 482 18.76 3.63 -17.41
C ASN A 482 18.92 2.80 -18.69
N THR A 483 20.15 2.55 -19.16
CA THR A 483 20.40 1.62 -20.28
C THR A 483 20.93 0.26 -19.85
N PHE A 484 21.24 0.09 -18.57
CA PHE A 484 21.87 -1.10 -18.02
C PHE A 484 21.15 -1.55 -16.75
N GLN A 485 21.07 -2.87 -16.59
CA GLN A 485 20.73 -3.53 -15.34
C GLN A 485 21.73 -4.66 -15.06
N HIS A 486 22.09 -4.81 -13.78
CA HIS A 486 22.92 -5.92 -13.32
C HIS A 486 22.04 -6.98 -12.66
N LEU A 487 22.21 -8.21 -13.10
CA LEU A 487 21.55 -9.38 -12.57
C LEU A 487 22.58 -10.28 -11.90
N ALA A 488 22.40 -10.55 -10.61
CA ALA A 488 23.17 -11.55 -9.87
C ALA A 488 22.35 -12.85 -9.78
N VAL A 489 22.87 -13.93 -10.34
CA VAL A 489 22.30 -15.27 -10.21
C VAL A 489 23.12 -16.05 -9.18
N PRO A 490 22.57 -16.39 -8.01
CA PRO A 490 23.32 -17.16 -7.02
C PRO A 490 23.55 -18.58 -7.53
N ILE A 491 24.77 -19.09 -7.34
CA ILE A 491 25.11 -20.49 -7.60
C ILE A 491 25.34 -21.17 -6.25
N TYR A 492 24.56 -22.20 -5.97
CA TYR A 492 24.66 -22.95 -4.72
C TYR A 492 25.90 -23.84 -4.75
N THR A 493 26.50 -24.06 -3.57
CA THR A 493 27.51 -25.11 -3.40
C THR A 493 26.84 -26.42 -3.06
N ASP A 494 27.48 -27.53 -3.44
CA ASP A 494 27.09 -28.86 -3.00
C ASP A 494 28.32 -29.75 -2.70
N SER A 495 28.09 -30.95 -2.17
CA SER A 495 29.16 -31.88 -1.77
C SER A 495 29.59 -32.86 -2.86
N ILE A 496 28.94 -32.83 -4.03
CA ILE A 496 29.12 -33.80 -5.10
C ILE A 496 30.09 -33.24 -6.14
N LYS A 497 31.01 -34.09 -6.61
CA LYS A 497 31.93 -33.71 -7.70
C LYS A 497 31.36 -34.19 -9.03
N GLU A 498 30.67 -33.30 -9.70
CA GLU A 498 29.89 -33.59 -10.91
C GLU A 498 30.61 -33.12 -12.18
N GLY A 499 31.63 -32.28 -11.98
CA GLY A 499 32.42 -31.66 -13.03
C GLY A 499 31.70 -30.41 -13.54
N ILE A 500 31.99 -30.03 -14.78
CA ILE A 500 31.42 -28.78 -15.31
C ILE A 500 29.96 -28.99 -15.76
N GLU A 501 29.06 -28.36 -15.01
CA GLU A 501 27.60 -28.23 -15.17
C GLU A 501 27.24 -27.06 -16.11
N SER A 502 25.95 -26.95 -16.50
CA SER A 502 25.44 -25.74 -17.14
C SER A 502 23.94 -25.55 -17.02
N PHE A 503 23.50 -24.29 -17.02
CA PHE A 503 22.09 -23.89 -17.07
C PHE A 503 21.88 -22.71 -18.02
N ASP A 504 20.66 -22.57 -18.52
CA ASP A 504 20.21 -21.46 -19.36
C ASP A 504 19.51 -20.41 -18.51
N VAL A 505 19.92 -19.15 -18.69
CA VAL A 505 19.14 -17.98 -18.29
C VAL A 505 18.38 -17.50 -19.52
N ASN A 506 17.08 -17.71 -19.52
CA ASN A 506 16.15 -17.43 -20.60
C ASN A 506 15.51 -16.05 -20.39
N PHE A 507 15.57 -15.16 -21.37
CA PHE A 507 15.00 -13.80 -21.30
C PHE A 507 13.77 -13.67 -22.20
N TYR A 508 12.75 -12.99 -21.70
CA TYR A 508 11.44 -12.81 -22.31
C TYR A 508 11.10 -11.33 -22.39
N LYS A 509 10.47 -10.87 -23.48
CA LYS A 509 10.06 -9.47 -23.59
C LYS A 509 8.76 -9.22 -22.83
N SER A 510 8.00 -10.27 -22.56
CA SER A 510 6.76 -10.25 -21.78
C SER A 510 6.68 -11.43 -20.80
N PHE A 511 5.97 -11.22 -19.69
CA PHE A 511 5.67 -12.26 -18.71
C PHE A 511 4.93 -13.44 -19.34
N PHE A 512 4.23 -13.23 -20.46
CA PHE A 512 3.42 -14.27 -21.11
C PHE A 512 4.12 -14.95 -22.29
N ASP A 513 5.34 -14.52 -22.67
CA ASP A 513 6.06 -15.13 -23.80
C ASP A 513 6.36 -16.61 -23.54
N ALA A 514 5.81 -17.51 -24.35
CA ALA A 514 6.09 -18.94 -24.23
C ALA A 514 7.55 -19.31 -24.61
N THR A 515 8.22 -18.46 -25.38
CA THR A 515 9.59 -18.69 -25.86
C THR A 515 10.47 -17.49 -25.53
N PRO A 516 11.68 -17.70 -24.98
CA PRO A 516 12.59 -16.60 -24.71
C PRO A 516 13.09 -15.96 -26.01
N PHE A 517 13.20 -14.63 -26.03
CA PHE A 517 13.74 -13.90 -27.18
C PHE A 517 15.26 -14.05 -27.27
N THR A 518 15.93 -14.32 -26.15
CA THR A 518 17.34 -14.67 -26.09
C THR A 518 17.61 -15.50 -24.85
N LYS A 519 18.74 -16.20 -24.85
CA LYS A 519 19.20 -16.96 -23.71
C LYS A 519 20.71 -16.89 -23.60
N THR A 520 21.23 -17.04 -22.39
CA THR A 520 22.66 -17.25 -22.17
C THR A 520 22.87 -18.50 -21.34
N THR A 521 23.83 -19.31 -21.76
CA THR A 521 24.21 -20.53 -21.05
C THR A 521 25.39 -20.21 -20.15
N LEU A 522 25.25 -20.51 -18.87
CA LEU A 522 26.32 -20.38 -17.90
C LEU A 522 26.85 -21.76 -17.52
N PHE A 523 28.17 -21.87 -17.40
CA PHE A 523 28.89 -23.05 -16.98
C PHE A 523 29.33 -22.89 -15.54
N VAL A 524 29.03 -23.90 -14.74
CA VAL A 524 29.40 -23.98 -13.32
C VAL A 524 30.40 -25.12 -13.17
N LYS A 525 31.37 -24.96 -12.28
CA LYS A 525 32.34 -26.00 -11.91
C LYS A 525 32.32 -26.17 -10.40
N ASP A 526 32.68 -27.38 -9.97
CA ASP A 526 32.92 -27.70 -8.57
C ASP A 526 33.72 -26.57 -7.87
N GLY A 527 33.15 -26.04 -6.79
CA GLY A 527 33.73 -24.97 -6.00
C GLY A 527 34.96 -25.39 -5.20
N LEU A 528 35.56 -24.43 -4.45
CA LEU A 528 36.49 -24.79 -3.39
C LEU A 528 35.71 -25.54 -2.33
N VAL A 529 35.82 -26.87 -2.35
CA VAL A 529 35.24 -27.73 -1.32
C VAL A 529 35.86 -27.33 0.01
N ASP A 530 35.06 -26.67 0.84
CA ASP A 530 35.37 -26.51 2.25
C ASP A 530 35.78 -27.89 2.80
N LYS A 531 37.00 -28.02 3.33
CA LYS A 531 37.50 -29.30 3.86
C LYS A 531 37.16 -29.49 5.33
N SER A 532 36.48 -28.52 5.92
CA SER A 532 36.06 -28.58 7.31
C SER A 532 35.17 -29.78 7.54
N ILE A 533 35.50 -30.54 8.58
CA ILE A 533 34.61 -31.49 9.21
C ILE A 533 33.81 -30.67 10.22
N TYR A 534 32.49 -30.69 10.08
CA TYR A 534 31.56 -30.08 11.02
C TYR A 534 31.07 -31.15 11.99
N VAL A 535 31.00 -30.78 13.27
CA VAL A 535 30.48 -31.63 14.32
C VAL A 535 29.49 -30.84 15.16
N LEU A 536 28.36 -31.45 15.48
CA LEU A 536 27.43 -30.96 16.48
C LEU A 536 27.99 -31.36 17.85
N THR A 537 28.23 -30.41 18.75
CA THR A 537 29.03 -30.68 19.97
C THR A 537 28.22 -30.83 21.25
N ASN A 538 26.94 -30.45 21.25
CA ASN A 538 26.05 -30.56 22.40
C ASN A 538 24.72 -31.29 22.11
N VAL A 539 24.67 -32.03 21.01
CA VAL A 539 23.60 -32.99 20.71
C VAL A 539 23.90 -34.33 21.36
N ASP A 540 22.87 -35.15 21.61
CA ASP A 540 22.96 -36.49 22.24
C ASP A 540 23.37 -36.54 23.73
N SER A 541 23.73 -35.41 24.36
CA SER A 541 24.19 -35.37 25.76
C SER A 541 23.31 -34.60 26.73
N GLU A 542 22.39 -33.76 26.25
CA GLU A 542 21.57 -32.87 27.08
C GLU A 542 20.08 -33.11 26.83
N VAL A 543 19.34 -33.25 27.93
CA VAL A 543 17.88 -33.24 27.94
C VAL A 543 17.45 -31.81 28.18
N VAL A 544 16.77 -31.23 27.18
CA VAL A 544 16.20 -29.90 27.23
C VAL A 544 14.82 -30.02 27.85
N LYS A 545 14.49 -29.12 28.77
CA LYS A 545 13.14 -29.08 29.31
C LYS A 545 12.24 -28.27 28.39
N GLU A 546 11.02 -28.74 28.21
CA GLU A 546 9.94 -28.00 27.58
C GLU A 546 9.87 -26.54 28.04
N GLY A 547 9.73 -25.62 27.08
CA GLY A 547 9.73 -24.16 27.30
C GLY A 547 11.10 -23.51 27.45
N GLN A 548 12.19 -24.28 27.29
CA GLN A 548 13.55 -23.74 27.24
C GLN A 548 14.06 -23.61 25.81
N VAL A 549 15.00 -22.69 25.61
CA VAL A 549 15.73 -22.53 24.35
C VAL A 549 16.93 -23.48 24.35
N PHE A 550 17.02 -24.33 23.33
CA PHE A 550 18.20 -25.16 23.09
C PHE A 550 19.13 -24.47 22.10
N THR A 551 20.24 -23.93 22.59
CA THR A 551 21.29 -23.36 21.74
C THR A 551 22.18 -24.48 21.19
N LEU A 552 21.97 -24.88 19.94
CA LEU A 552 22.80 -25.85 19.23
C LEU A 552 24.19 -25.26 18.97
N LYS A 553 25.25 -26.02 19.27
CA LYS A 553 26.65 -25.67 19.03
C LYS A 553 27.24 -26.50 17.89
N ILE A 554 27.85 -25.80 16.95
CA ILE A 554 28.49 -26.36 15.77
C ILE A 554 29.98 -26.01 15.82
N GLU A 555 30.85 -27.02 15.75
CA GLU A 555 32.29 -26.83 15.61
C GLU A 555 32.77 -27.26 14.23
N ARG A 556 33.75 -26.52 13.71
CA ARG A 556 34.44 -26.86 12.46
C ARG A 556 35.93 -27.13 12.67
N SER A 557 36.48 -28.06 11.89
CA SER A 557 37.87 -28.50 12.02
C SER A 557 38.91 -27.54 11.41
N ASP A 558 38.50 -26.69 10.46
CA ASP A 558 39.35 -25.73 9.76
C ASP A 558 38.71 -24.34 9.84
N THR A 559 39.50 -23.32 10.19
CA THR A 559 39.02 -21.94 10.36
C THR A 559 39.62 -20.97 9.34
N SER A 560 40.36 -21.49 8.35
CA SER A 560 41.13 -20.70 7.40
C SER A 560 40.28 -19.96 6.36
N ILE A 561 39.03 -20.38 6.14
CA ILE A 561 38.08 -19.77 5.20
C ILE A 561 36.75 -19.47 5.91
N ALA A 562 35.95 -18.54 5.38
CA ALA A 562 34.56 -18.39 5.80
C ALA A 562 33.72 -19.52 5.20
N SER A 563 32.63 -19.91 5.88
CA SER A 563 31.74 -20.98 5.40
C SER A 563 30.34 -20.86 6.01
N THR A 564 29.33 -21.35 5.29
CA THR A 564 27.93 -21.41 5.75
C THR A 564 27.49 -22.87 5.76
N VAL A 565 26.83 -23.31 6.84
CA VAL A 565 26.19 -24.63 6.95
C VAL A 565 24.70 -24.46 7.18
N TYR A 566 23.91 -25.51 6.96
CA TYR A 566 22.45 -25.42 7.02
C TYR A 566 21.88 -26.44 8.01
N ILE A 567 20.98 -25.98 8.87
CA ILE A 567 20.37 -26.80 9.93
C ILE A 567 18.90 -27.06 9.60
N ASP A 568 18.50 -28.31 9.76
CA ASP A 568 17.13 -28.75 9.60
C ASP A 568 16.73 -29.57 10.81
N THR A 569 15.51 -29.39 11.29
CA THR A 569 14.95 -30.18 12.37
C THR A 569 13.91 -31.15 11.83
N VAL A 570 13.99 -32.41 12.24
CA VAL A 570 13.09 -33.46 11.76
C VAL A 570 12.41 -34.12 12.96
N ASP A 571 11.08 -34.08 12.96
CA ASP A 571 10.23 -34.75 13.95
C ASP A 571 10.66 -36.21 14.13
N GLN A 572 10.77 -36.64 15.38
CA GLN A 572 10.80 -38.07 15.70
C GLN A 572 9.60 -38.43 16.56
N THR A 573 9.76 -38.43 17.88
CA THR A 573 8.65 -38.59 18.82
C THR A 573 8.05 -37.23 19.18
N ALA A 574 8.87 -36.17 19.18
CA ALA A 574 8.41 -34.79 19.29
C ALA A 574 7.96 -34.23 17.92
N THR A 575 6.89 -33.43 17.89
CA THR A 575 6.27 -32.76 16.73
C THR A 575 6.59 -31.26 16.71
N GLY A 576 7.15 -30.74 15.62
CA GLY A 576 7.47 -29.31 15.51
C GLY A 576 6.46 -28.48 14.69
N THR A 577 6.40 -27.17 14.92
CA THR A 577 5.59 -26.18 14.18
C THR A 577 6.43 -25.12 13.47
N ASP A 578 5.95 -24.56 12.36
CA ASP A 578 6.65 -23.52 11.59
C ASP A 578 6.42 -22.10 12.19
N VAL A 579 7.37 -21.17 12.01
CA VAL A 579 7.23 -19.76 12.43
C VAL A 579 6.39 -18.98 11.42
N ALA A 580 5.43 -18.19 11.90
CA ALA A 580 4.61 -17.31 11.06
C ALA A 580 5.47 -16.16 10.50
N GLY A 581 5.96 -16.31 9.27
CA GLY A 581 6.74 -15.26 8.61
C GLY A 581 7.59 -15.70 7.43
N GLU A 582 7.15 -16.61 6.56
CA GLU A 582 7.69 -16.74 5.19
C GLU A 582 6.70 -17.52 4.28
N VAL A 583 6.19 -16.81 3.27
CA VAL A 583 5.46 -17.24 2.05
C VAL A 583 4.14 -18.01 2.17
N GLY A 584 3.04 -17.35 1.76
CA GLY A 584 1.90 -17.99 1.07
C GLY A 584 0.60 -18.09 1.88
N SER A 585 -0.45 -17.45 1.38
CA SER A 585 -1.81 -17.50 1.91
C SER A 585 -2.33 -18.92 2.15
N GLY A 586 -2.69 -19.24 3.40
CA GLY A 586 -3.42 -20.44 3.78
C GLY A 586 -3.47 -20.68 5.29
N ASN A 587 -4.68 -20.84 5.83
CA ASN A 587 -4.95 -21.23 7.22
C ASN A 587 -4.17 -22.49 7.64
N TYR A 588 -3.42 -22.42 8.75
CA TYR A 588 -2.92 -23.61 9.46
C TYR A 588 -3.25 -23.52 10.96
N THR A 589 -3.95 -24.54 11.45
CA THR A 589 -4.18 -24.84 12.87
C THR A 589 -3.06 -25.76 13.37
N VAL A 590 -2.35 -25.41 14.45
CA VAL A 590 -1.39 -26.31 15.12
C VAL A 590 -1.54 -26.16 16.64
N PHE A 591 -1.95 -27.23 17.33
CA PHE A 591 -2.23 -27.24 18.79
C PHE A 591 -1.63 -28.48 19.52
N ASP A 592 -0.54 -29.08 19.02
CA ASP A 592 0.13 -30.23 19.68
C ASP A 592 1.59 -30.30 19.15
N SER A 593 2.39 -29.26 19.39
CA SER A 593 3.80 -29.18 18.93
C SER A 593 4.75 -28.83 20.07
N ASP A 594 5.87 -29.55 20.17
CA ASP A 594 6.83 -29.49 21.27
C ASP A 594 8.02 -28.56 20.98
N TYR A 595 8.20 -28.14 19.72
CA TYR A 595 9.27 -27.22 19.33
C TYR A 595 8.99 -26.46 18.02
N ILE A 596 9.77 -25.41 17.75
CA ILE A 596 9.72 -24.66 16.48
C ILE A 596 10.68 -25.28 15.46
N LYS A 597 10.17 -25.59 14.26
CA LYS A 597 10.95 -26.18 13.18
C LYS A 597 11.90 -25.18 12.53
N LEU A 598 13.11 -25.65 12.25
CA LEU A 598 14.06 -25.04 11.33
C LEU A 598 14.03 -25.79 10.00
N HIS A 599 13.96 -25.06 8.89
CA HIS A 599 13.99 -25.60 7.53
C HIS A 599 15.22 -25.12 6.79
N LYS A 600 16.28 -25.95 6.76
CA LYS A 600 17.56 -25.61 6.11
C LYS A 600 18.04 -24.18 6.45
N THR A 601 17.92 -23.79 7.71
CA THR A 601 18.28 -22.45 8.20
C THR A 601 19.80 -22.26 8.15
N PRO A 602 20.33 -21.18 7.53
CA PRO A 602 21.77 -20.96 7.39
C PRO A 602 22.43 -20.59 8.72
N VAL A 603 23.67 -21.06 8.91
CA VAL A 603 24.55 -20.69 10.03
C VAL A 603 25.93 -20.36 9.49
N ASP A 604 26.35 -19.11 9.65
CA ASP A 604 27.61 -18.59 9.11
C ASP A 604 28.79 -18.73 10.08
N PHE A 605 29.95 -19.07 9.53
CA PHE A 605 31.24 -19.01 10.17
C PHE A 605 32.14 -17.97 9.50
N LYS A 606 32.56 -16.96 10.25
CA LYS A 606 33.58 -15.98 9.83
C LYS A 606 34.98 -16.60 9.80
N VAL A 607 35.93 -16.05 9.05
CA VAL A 607 37.34 -16.50 9.08
C VAL A 607 37.88 -16.45 10.51
N GLY A 608 38.58 -17.50 10.95
CA GLY A 608 39.10 -17.62 12.31
C GLY A 608 38.08 -18.12 13.36
N GLN A 609 36.78 -18.08 13.08
CA GLN A 609 35.74 -18.55 13.99
C GLN A 609 35.72 -20.09 14.05
N LYS A 610 35.84 -20.68 15.25
CA LYS A 610 35.86 -22.15 15.41
C LYS A 610 34.48 -22.75 15.71
N THR A 611 33.61 -21.96 16.35
CA THR A 611 32.29 -22.37 16.85
C THR A 611 31.22 -21.40 16.38
N ALA A 612 30.06 -21.91 15.97
CA ALA A 612 28.84 -21.15 15.72
C ALA A 612 27.66 -21.75 16.49
N THR A 613 26.62 -20.96 16.71
CA THR A 613 25.43 -21.36 17.46
C THR A 613 24.15 -20.99 16.75
N ILE A 614 23.10 -21.76 16.96
CA ILE A 614 21.72 -21.46 16.54
C ILE A 614 20.74 -21.92 17.62
N ASP A 615 19.72 -21.12 17.89
CA ASP A 615 18.71 -21.41 18.91
C ASP A 615 17.53 -22.20 18.34
N ILE A 616 17.12 -23.24 19.06
CA ILE A 616 15.92 -24.03 18.79
C ILE A 616 14.98 -23.86 19.98
N HIS A 617 13.80 -23.30 19.75
CA HIS A 617 12.83 -23.02 20.80
C HIS A 617 11.95 -24.25 21.05
N THR A 618 11.94 -24.77 22.28
CA THR A 618 10.95 -25.78 22.71
C THR A 618 9.71 -25.10 23.26
N ILE A 619 8.56 -25.74 23.06
CA ILE A 619 7.23 -25.23 23.43
C ILE A 619 6.79 -26.01 24.67
N PRO A 620 6.43 -25.34 25.78
CA PRO A 620 6.02 -26.04 26.99
C PRO A 620 4.55 -26.46 26.92
N ASP A 621 4.25 -27.68 27.36
CA ASP A 621 2.87 -28.12 27.55
C ASP A 621 2.65 -28.84 28.91
N PHE A 622 1.43 -29.35 29.14
CA PHE A 622 1.03 -29.98 30.41
C PHE A 622 0.80 -31.50 30.30
N LYS A 623 1.17 -32.08 29.17
CA LYS A 623 0.95 -33.48 28.85
C LYS A 623 2.20 -34.23 29.28
N THR A 624 2.01 -35.24 30.13
CA THR A 624 3.14 -36.06 30.58
C THR A 624 3.42 -37.11 29.50
N GLU A 625 4.28 -36.77 28.55
CA GLU A 625 4.56 -37.61 27.37
C GLU A 625 5.87 -38.41 27.56
N GLY A 626 6.65 -38.07 28.58
CA GLY A 626 7.96 -38.68 28.84
C GLY A 626 9.02 -38.04 27.95
N THR A 627 10.29 -38.45 28.07
CA THR A 627 11.35 -37.83 27.25
C THR A 627 11.14 -38.13 25.76
N GLU A 628 10.83 -37.10 25.00
CA GLU A 628 10.66 -37.10 23.55
C GLU A 628 11.93 -36.63 22.83
N THR A 629 11.94 -36.75 21.50
CA THR A 629 13.12 -36.51 20.69
C THR A 629 12.76 -35.89 19.36
N PHE A 630 13.64 -35.01 18.87
CA PHE A 630 13.68 -34.61 17.47
C PHE A 630 15.13 -34.70 16.95
N SER A 631 15.29 -34.86 15.64
CA SER A 631 16.61 -34.91 15.02
C SER A 631 17.04 -33.52 14.58
N VAL A 632 18.33 -33.23 14.72
CA VAL A 632 18.98 -32.09 14.09
C VAL A 632 19.90 -32.63 13.01
N ASN A 633 19.64 -32.24 11.77
CA ASN A 633 20.46 -32.58 10.61
C ASN A 633 21.27 -31.36 10.20
N LEU A 634 22.61 -31.50 10.21
CA LEU A 634 23.51 -30.48 9.71
C LEU A 634 23.97 -30.84 8.30
N TYR A 635 23.59 -30.01 7.36
CA TYR A 635 24.02 -30.10 5.98
C TYR A 635 25.18 -29.15 5.76
N LYS A 636 26.22 -29.66 5.11
CA LYS A 636 27.36 -28.83 4.78
C LYS A 636 26.98 -27.80 3.73
N TYR A 637 26.07 -28.18 2.84
CA TYR A 637 25.55 -27.32 1.79
C TYR A 637 24.02 -27.37 1.73
N PHE A 638 23.39 -26.31 1.21
CA PHE A 638 21.94 -26.18 1.17
C PHE A 638 21.28 -27.32 0.39
N THR A 639 21.86 -27.67 -0.75
CA THR A 639 21.40 -28.68 -1.71
C THR A 639 21.73 -30.12 -1.29
N ASP A 640 22.55 -30.33 -0.25
CA ASP A 640 22.87 -31.67 0.23
C ASP A 640 21.59 -32.41 0.64
N ILE A 641 21.35 -33.57 0.01
CA ILE A 641 20.23 -34.44 0.35
C ILE A 641 20.50 -35.24 1.65
N ASN A 642 21.78 -35.50 1.94
CA ASN A 642 22.20 -36.22 3.13
C ASN A 642 22.89 -35.27 4.12
N ALA A 643 22.49 -35.34 5.39
CA ALA A 643 23.16 -34.59 6.44
C ALA A 643 24.64 -34.99 6.53
N SER A 644 25.52 -34.00 6.64
CA SER A 644 26.97 -34.19 6.83
C SER A 644 27.29 -34.73 8.24
N THR A 645 26.45 -34.36 9.21
CA THR A 645 26.37 -34.96 10.54
C THR A 645 24.93 -34.76 11.04
N ASN A 646 24.50 -35.61 11.96
CA ASN A 646 23.23 -35.45 12.65
C ASN A 646 23.42 -35.68 14.15
N GLY A 647 22.40 -35.31 14.91
CA GLY A 647 22.29 -35.61 16.33
C GLY A 647 20.84 -35.61 16.74
N VAL A 648 20.58 -36.11 17.95
CA VAL A 648 19.25 -36.14 18.53
C VAL A 648 19.23 -35.19 19.72
N VAL A 649 18.20 -34.36 19.77
CA VAL A 649 17.89 -33.53 20.94
C VAL A 649 16.77 -34.22 21.69
N GLN A 650 16.94 -34.35 23.00
CA GLN A 650 15.95 -34.93 23.89
C GLN A 650 15.19 -33.78 24.56
N ILE A 651 13.87 -33.77 24.43
CA ILE A 651 12.97 -32.89 25.15
C ILE A 651 12.37 -33.70 26.30
N ALA A 652 12.35 -33.19 27.52
CA ALA A 652 11.62 -33.80 28.61
C ALA A 652 10.66 -32.82 29.25
N ASP A 653 9.54 -33.36 29.72
CA ASP A 653 8.55 -32.65 30.50
C ASP A 653 9.23 -31.88 31.64
N ASP A 654 8.90 -30.60 31.80
CA ASP A 654 9.44 -29.84 32.92
C ASP A 654 8.72 -30.21 34.23
N ALA A 655 9.35 -31.10 35.01
CA ALA A 655 8.87 -31.46 36.35
C ALA A 655 8.79 -30.28 37.35
N THR A 656 9.33 -29.09 37.05
CA THR A 656 9.12 -27.88 37.86
C THR A 656 7.85 -27.09 37.54
N LEU A 657 7.17 -27.39 36.41
CA LEU A 657 5.78 -26.97 36.17
C LEU A 657 4.78 -27.85 36.95
N GLN A 658 5.23 -28.98 37.51
CA GLN A 658 4.53 -29.71 38.57
C GLN A 658 5.04 -29.29 39.95
N ALA A 659 4.21 -28.50 40.64
CA ALA A 659 4.24 -28.15 42.06
C ALA A 659 5.00 -26.89 42.49
N THR A 660 4.27 -25.77 42.54
CA THR A 660 4.04 -25.08 43.83
C THR A 660 2.57 -24.67 43.99
N SER A 661 1.92 -25.28 44.99
CA SER A 661 0.51 -25.18 45.43
C SER A 661 -0.55 -25.79 44.51
N SER A 662 -0.78 -27.11 44.65
CA SER A 662 -1.95 -27.78 44.09
C SER A 662 -3.21 -27.39 44.86
N TYR A 663 -3.67 -26.16 44.68
CA TYR A 663 -5.01 -25.81 45.08
C TYR A 663 -5.98 -26.50 44.13
N HIS A 664 -7.03 -27.12 44.66
CA HIS A 664 -8.15 -27.57 43.86
C HIS A 664 -9.15 -26.43 43.74
N TYR A 665 -9.56 -26.17 42.51
CA TYR A 665 -10.52 -25.15 42.18
C TYR A 665 -11.86 -25.80 41.87
N SER A 666 -12.92 -25.18 42.35
CA SER A 666 -14.29 -25.49 41.95
C SER A 666 -14.91 -24.22 41.40
N MET A 667 -15.80 -24.35 40.43
CA MET A 667 -16.53 -23.21 39.88
C MET A 667 -18.03 -23.52 39.95
N THR A 668 -18.82 -22.49 40.23
CA THR A 668 -20.28 -22.53 40.18
C THR A 668 -20.81 -21.29 39.48
N SER A 669 -21.88 -21.43 38.72
CA SER A 669 -22.61 -20.31 38.09
C SER A 669 -23.87 -20.00 38.87
N ASP A 670 -24.23 -18.72 38.99
CA ASP A 670 -25.55 -18.30 39.49
C ASP A 670 -26.69 -18.57 38.49
N ALA A 671 -26.33 -18.92 37.24
CA ALA A 671 -27.21 -19.32 36.15
C ALA A 671 -27.16 -20.83 35.85
N ALA A 672 -26.86 -21.69 36.83
CA ALA A 672 -26.54 -23.12 36.62
C ALA A 672 -27.68 -24.03 36.11
N SER A 673 -28.89 -23.52 35.86
CA SER A 673 -30.03 -24.30 35.36
C SER A 673 -30.97 -23.43 34.53
N GLU A 674 -31.78 -24.05 33.65
CA GLU A 674 -32.82 -23.33 32.89
C GLU A 674 -33.75 -22.48 33.77
N ASN A 675 -34.05 -22.86 35.01
CA ASN A 675 -34.90 -22.03 35.88
C ASN A 675 -34.18 -20.79 36.43
N THR A 676 -32.87 -20.91 36.68
CA THR A 676 -32.02 -19.83 37.21
C THR A 676 -31.28 -19.07 36.12
N GLY A 677 -31.49 -19.42 34.84
CA GLY A 677 -30.88 -18.76 33.70
C GLY A 677 -31.15 -17.25 33.67
N LYS A 678 -30.17 -16.51 33.18
CA LYS A 678 -30.14 -15.04 33.13
C LYS A 678 -30.64 -14.58 31.77
N GLY A 679 -31.27 -13.42 31.72
CA GLY A 679 -31.73 -12.84 30.47
C GLY A 679 -30.54 -12.43 29.57
N GLU A 680 -30.69 -12.45 28.25
CA GLU A 680 -29.75 -11.81 27.31
C GLU A 680 -29.57 -10.31 27.61
N GLY A 681 -28.35 -9.84 27.85
CA GLY A 681 -28.08 -8.50 28.37
C GLY A 681 -27.90 -8.43 29.89
N ASP A 682 -28.20 -9.51 30.63
CA ASP A 682 -27.75 -9.66 32.02
C ASP A 682 -26.29 -10.19 32.06
N SER A 683 -25.71 -10.17 33.26
CA SER A 683 -24.45 -10.86 33.55
C SER A 683 -24.66 -12.18 34.28
N ILE A 684 -24.03 -13.24 33.80
CA ILE A 684 -23.90 -14.51 34.52
C ILE A 684 -22.65 -14.43 35.40
N THR A 685 -22.82 -14.58 36.72
CA THR A 685 -21.69 -14.56 37.66
C THR A 685 -21.20 -15.98 37.93
N PHE A 686 -19.93 -16.20 37.67
CA PHE A 686 -19.22 -17.42 38.01
C PHE A 686 -18.38 -17.18 39.27
N THR A 687 -18.58 -18.02 40.27
CA THR A 687 -17.79 -18.03 41.51
C THR A 687 -16.80 -19.18 41.44
N VAL A 688 -15.51 -18.83 41.50
CA VAL A 688 -14.41 -19.79 41.59
C VAL A 688 -13.94 -19.85 43.03
N LYS A 689 -13.91 -21.06 43.59
CA LYS A 689 -13.45 -21.31 44.94
C LYS A 689 -12.19 -22.18 44.94
N ARG A 690 -11.18 -21.69 45.64
CA ARG A 690 -9.91 -22.35 45.94
C ARG A 690 -10.05 -23.10 47.27
N ASP A 691 -9.61 -24.35 47.36
CA ASP A 691 -9.80 -25.20 48.55
C ASP A 691 -8.80 -24.97 49.70
N GLY A 692 -7.99 -23.90 49.63
CA GLY A 692 -7.06 -23.48 50.68
C GLY A 692 -6.59 -22.02 50.56
N THR A 693 -5.87 -21.56 51.58
CA THR A 693 -5.22 -20.23 51.63
C THR A 693 -3.70 -20.41 51.64
N GLY A 694 -2.95 -19.45 51.10
CA GLY A 694 -1.49 -19.46 51.05
C GLY A 694 -0.97 -18.61 49.89
N THR A 695 0.06 -19.06 49.18
CA THR A 695 0.74 -18.28 48.13
C THR A 695 -0.20 -17.89 46.98
N GLU A 696 0.18 -16.85 46.25
CA GLU A 696 -0.53 -16.42 45.04
C GLU A 696 -0.57 -17.56 44.01
N SER A 697 -1.67 -17.65 43.26
CA SER A 697 -1.85 -18.65 42.21
C SER A 697 -2.76 -18.17 41.10
N SER A 698 -2.46 -18.57 39.87
CA SER A 698 -3.22 -18.22 38.68
C SER A 698 -4.09 -19.36 38.18
N ILE A 699 -5.22 -19.02 37.56
CA ILE A 699 -6.04 -19.92 36.77
C ILE A 699 -6.38 -19.23 35.44
N PHE A 700 -6.70 -20.01 34.43
CA PHE A 700 -7.01 -19.53 33.08
C PHE A 700 -8.42 -19.97 32.72
N LEU A 701 -9.21 -19.03 32.23
CA LEU A 701 -10.59 -19.25 31.84
C LEU A 701 -10.69 -19.18 30.32
N THR A 702 -11.44 -20.10 29.73
CA THR A 702 -11.77 -20.07 28.30
C THR A 702 -13.26 -20.30 28.09
N SER A 703 -13.78 -19.83 26.97
CA SER A 703 -15.06 -20.31 26.45
C SER A 703 -14.92 -21.76 26.00
N GLU A 704 -16.01 -22.52 26.12
CA GLU A 704 -16.09 -23.92 25.73
C GLU A 704 -17.33 -24.13 24.86
N ILE A 705 -17.28 -25.12 23.97
CA ILE A 705 -18.40 -25.39 23.06
C ILE A 705 -19.70 -25.57 23.86
N GLY A 706 -20.65 -24.68 23.59
CA GLY A 706 -22.02 -24.61 24.12
C GLY A 706 -23.03 -24.53 22.98
N SER A 707 -24.29 -24.22 23.29
CA SER A 707 -25.28 -23.89 22.24
C SER A 707 -25.29 -22.40 21.91
N ALA A 708 -24.89 -21.56 22.88
CA ALA A 708 -24.66 -20.13 22.67
C ALA A 708 -23.33 -19.90 21.93
N VAL A 709 -23.30 -18.88 21.08
CA VAL A 709 -22.23 -18.47 20.18
C VAL A 709 -21.53 -17.22 20.73
N GLU A 710 -20.21 -17.31 20.94
CA GLU A 710 -19.40 -16.17 21.40
C GLU A 710 -19.38 -15.04 20.35
N GLY A 711 -19.61 -13.81 20.79
CA GLY A 711 -19.74 -12.63 19.94
C GLY A 711 -21.14 -12.44 19.34
N VAL A 712 -22.06 -13.38 19.55
CA VAL A 712 -23.49 -13.25 19.19
C VAL A 712 -24.35 -13.24 20.45
N ASP A 713 -24.22 -14.25 21.32
CA ASP A 713 -25.09 -14.45 22.49
C ASP A 713 -24.40 -14.08 23.83
N TYR A 714 -23.07 -13.99 23.83
CA TYR A 714 -22.26 -13.53 24.97
C TYR A 714 -20.87 -13.05 24.54
N LEU A 715 -20.25 -12.18 25.34
CA LEU A 715 -18.86 -11.75 25.18
C LEU A 715 -17.98 -12.40 26.25
N PHE A 716 -16.98 -13.18 25.84
CA PHE A 716 -16.03 -13.75 26.77
C PHE A 716 -14.63 -13.91 26.19
N LYS A 717 -13.74 -12.96 26.50
CA LYS A 717 -12.32 -13.11 26.18
C LYS A 717 -11.66 -14.06 27.17
N SER A 718 -10.96 -15.06 26.66
CA SER A 718 -10.14 -15.95 27.50
C SER A 718 -9.17 -15.12 28.34
N THR A 719 -9.10 -15.40 29.64
CA THR A 719 -8.41 -14.53 30.60
C THR A 719 -7.76 -15.31 31.74
N GLU A 720 -6.71 -14.74 32.32
CA GLU A 720 -6.07 -15.24 33.54
C GLU A 720 -6.71 -14.57 34.77
N LEU A 721 -7.15 -15.35 35.75
CA LEU A 721 -7.54 -14.87 37.07
C LEU A 721 -6.48 -15.22 38.11
N LYS A 722 -6.04 -14.21 38.87
CA LYS A 722 -5.02 -14.35 39.90
C LYS A 722 -5.64 -14.30 41.29
N PHE A 723 -5.45 -15.36 42.06
CA PHE A 723 -5.72 -15.35 43.50
C PHE A 723 -4.54 -14.69 44.21
N SER A 724 -4.80 -13.63 44.94
CA SER A 724 -3.82 -13.04 45.86
C SER A 724 -3.50 -14.00 47.02
N SER A 725 -2.43 -13.70 47.76
CA SER A 725 -2.07 -14.47 48.94
C SER A 725 -3.27 -14.56 49.91
N ASP A 726 -3.58 -15.77 50.36
CA ASP A 726 -4.68 -16.11 51.26
C ASP A 726 -6.12 -15.86 50.78
N GLN A 727 -6.33 -15.46 49.53
CA GLN A 727 -7.67 -15.33 48.95
C GLN A 727 -8.26 -16.70 48.57
N ASP A 728 -9.45 -17.08 49.03
CA ASP A 728 -10.01 -18.42 48.73
C ASP A 728 -11.18 -18.41 47.73
N THR A 729 -11.65 -17.22 47.35
CA THR A 729 -12.79 -17.04 46.44
C THR A 729 -12.55 -15.88 45.49
N LEU A 730 -12.86 -16.10 44.21
CA LEU A 730 -12.93 -15.08 43.17
C LEU A 730 -14.25 -15.20 42.43
N THR A 731 -14.73 -14.07 41.91
CA THR A 731 -15.91 -14.03 41.05
C THR A 731 -15.54 -13.29 39.77
N PHE A 732 -16.03 -13.79 38.65
CA PHE A 732 -16.04 -13.05 37.39
C PHE A 732 -17.43 -13.16 36.78
N SER A 733 -17.75 -12.21 35.91
CA SER A 733 -19.02 -12.18 35.21
C SER A 733 -18.80 -12.36 33.72
N VAL A 734 -19.74 -13.01 33.06
CA VAL A 734 -19.84 -13.06 31.60
C VAL A 734 -21.07 -12.27 31.19
N GLU A 735 -20.86 -11.27 30.35
CA GLU A 735 -21.94 -10.48 29.78
C GLU A 735 -22.62 -11.28 28.67
N THR A 736 -23.92 -11.46 28.80
CA THR A 736 -24.74 -12.02 27.73
C THR A 736 -25.16 -10.88 26.81
N LEU A 737 -25.26 -11.16 25.52
CA LEU A 737 -25.54 -10.16 24.50
C LEU A 737 -27.05 -10.17 24.19
N PRO A 738 -27.76 -9.04 24.33
CA PRO A 738 -29.15 -8.92 23.93
C PRO A 738 -29.25 -8.92 22.41
N ASP A 739 -30.23 -9.65 21.87
CA ASP A 739 -30.56 -9.61 20.45
C ASP A 739 -32.10 -9.61 20.21
N ASN A 740 -32.50 -9.60 18.94
CA ASN A 740 -33.90 -9.54 18.51
C ASN A 740 -34.47 -10.89 18.04
N LEU A 741 -33.74 -11.99 18.19
CA LEU A 741 -34.15 -13.31 17.73
C LEU A 741 -34.87 -14.02 18.89
N LEU A 742 -36.08 -14.53 18.63
CA LEU A 742 -36.75 -15.36 19.62
C LEU A 742 -36.13 -16.76 19.60
N GLU A 743 -35.24 -16.99 20.56
CA GLU A 743 -34.46 -18.22 20.66
C GLU A 743 -34.92 -19.09 21.83
N ALA A 744 -34.54 -20.37 21.79
CA ALA A 744 -34.74 -21.27 22.93
C ALA A 744 -33.61 -21.04 23.94
N THR A 745 -33.84 -21.25 25.24
CA THR A 745 -32.79 -21.12 26.27
C THR A 745 -31.49 -21.80 25.87
N GLU A 746 -30.41 -21.05 25.92
CA GLU A 746 -29.10 -21.44 25.43
C GLU A 746 -28.09 -21.70 26.54
N LEU A 747 -27.02 -22.40 26.20
CA LEU A 747 -25.98 -22.87 27.10
C LEU A 747 -24.64 -22.24 26.74
N LEU A 748 -24.19 -21.32 27.59
CA LEU A 748 -22.81 -20.87 27.68
C LEU A 748 -22.02 -21.87 28.53
N ASN A 749 -20.82 -22.26 28.09
CA ASN A 749 -19.92 -23.05 28.90
C ASN A 749 -18.58 -22.35 29.12
N ILE A 750 -18.14 -22.26 30.38
CA ILE A 750 -16.81 -21.75 30.74
C ILE A 750 -15.95 -22.88 31.29
N GLY A 751 -14.73 -22.96 30.77
CA GLY A 751 -13.69 -23.87 31.19
C GLY A 751 -12.67 -23.17 32.08
N LEU A 752 -12.43 -23.70 33.27
CA LEU A 752 -11.32 -23.31 34.15
C LEU A 752 -10.17 -24.28 33.98
N ARG A 753 -8.98 -23.72 33.88
CA ARG A 753 -7.72 -24.43 33.85
C ARG A 753 -6.80 -23.86 34.90
N THR A 754 -6.05 -24.72 35.55
CA THR A 754 -4.96 -24.34 36.46
C THR A 754 -3.69 -23.96 35.69
N SER A 755 -3.70 -24.13 34.36
CA SER A 755 -2.62 -23.68 33.49
C SER A 755 -3.07 -23.35 32.06
N SER A 756 -2.34 -22.47 31.36
CA SER A 756 -2.70 -21.92 30.05
C SER A 756 -2.54 -22.88 28.87
N ALA A 757 -1.90 -24.04 29.03
CA ALA A 757 -1.63 -24.98 27.93
C ALA A 757 -2.40 -26.32 28.01
N THR A 758 -3.43 -26.44 28.87
CA THR A 758 -4.27 -27.66 28.87
C THR A 758 -5.37 -27.57 27.81
N GLY A 759 -5.50 -28.59 26.96
CA GLY A 759 -6.52 -28.64 25.90
C GLY A 759 -7.96 -28.83 26.39
N SER A 760 -8.17 -29.45 27.56
CA SER A 760 -9.50 -29.63 28.18
C SER A 760 -9.56 -28.95 29.55
N PRO A 761 -10.70 -28.32 29.92
CA PRO A 761 -10.80 -27.61 31.19
C PRO A 761 -10.78 -28.57 32.39
N ASP A 762 -10.06 -28.20 33.45
CA ASP A 762 -10.04 -28.91 34.74
C ASP A 762 -11.43 -28.88 35.39
N VAL A 763 -12.17 -27.79 35.22
CA VAL A 763 -13.57 -27.64 35.62
C VAL A 763 -14.34 -26.95 34.51
N LYS A 764 -15.42 -27.58 34.04
CA LYS A 764 -16.37 -26.98 33.09
C LYS A 764 -17.67 -26.66 33.81
N VAL A 765 -18.14 -25.42 33.68
CA VAL A 765 -19.42 -24.98 34.27
C VAL A 765 -20.26 -24.30 33.21
N SER A 766 -21.54 -24.64 33.19
CA SER A 766 -22.52 -24.03 32.30
C SER A 766 -23.24 -22.87 32.97
N GLY A 767 -23.49 -21.82 32.20
CA GLY A 767 -24.47 -20.78 32.49
C GLY A 767 -25.60 -20.85 31.46
N TYR A 768 -26.86 -20.81 31.91
CA TYR A 768 -28.01 -20.77 31.01
C TYR A 768 -28.37 -19.33 30.69
N ILE A 769 -28.40 -19.01 29.41
CA ILE A 769 -28.89 -17.75 28.87
C ILE A 769 -30.33 -17.97 28.43
N LYS A 770 -31.23 -17.17 28.97
CA LYS A 770 -32.62 -17.11 28.52
C LYS A 770 -32.74 -15.88 27.65
N ASN A 771 -33.57 -15.99 26.64
CA ASN A 771 -34.18 -14.81 26.08
C ASN A 771 -34.83 -14.01 27.21
N VAL A 772 -34.44 -12.74 27.37
CA VAL A 772 -35.17 -11.90 28.31
C VAL A 772 -36.53 -11.65 27.70
N ASP A 773 -37.59 -11.78 28.49
CA ASP A 773 -38.80 -11.00 28.21
C ASP A 773 -38.46 -9.51 28.44
N GLU A 774 -37.56 -8.95 27.64
CA GLU A 774 -37.19 -7.55 27.71
C GLU A 774 -38.14 -6.72 26.90
N THR A 775 -38.44 -5.58 27.49
CA THR A 775 -39.44 -4.69 26.99
C THR A 775 -38.78 -3.92 25.86
N PHE A 776 -38.79 -4.45 24.63
CA PHE A 776 -38.26 -3.75 23.46
C PHE A 776 -38.69 -2.29 23.47
N TYR A 777 -37.71 -1.39 23.51
CA TYR A 777 -37.93 0.04 23.44
C TYR A 777 -37.75 0.46 21.99
N ASN A 778 -38.69 1.24 21.49
CA ASN A 778 -38.50 1.90 20.21
C ASN A 778 -37.83 3.25 20.48
N TYR A 779 -36.77 3.52 19.73
CA TYR A 779 -36.07 4.79 19.77
C TYR A 779 -36.48 5.64 18.57
N VAL A 780 -36.67 6.92 18.80
CA VAL A 780 -36.89 7.92 17.76
C VAL A 780 -35.86 9.01 17.95
N ILE A 781 -35.09 9.30 16.91
CA ILE A 781 -34.16 10.43 16.90
C ILE A 781 -34.79 11.63 16.19
N THR A 782 -34.57 12.81 16.75
CA THR A 782 -34.98 14.10 16.18
C THR A 782 -33.82 15.07 16.25
N SER A 783 -33.59 15.83 15.19
CA SER A 783 -32.60 16.92 15.20
C SER A 783 -33.18 18.21 15.81
N SER A 784 -32.32 19.13 16.23
CA SER A 784 -32.66 20.54 16.49
C SER A 784 -32.81 21.34 15.19
N ALA A 785 -32.23 20.83 14.09
CA ALA A 785 -32.23 21.44 12.77
C ALA A 785 -33.00 20.59 11.74
N VAL A 786 -34.25 20.19 12.03
CA VAL A 786 -34.99 19.17 11.24
C VAL A 786 -35.48 19.66 9.87
N THR A 787 -35.40 20.97 9.62
CA THR A 787 -35.87 21.62 8.39
C THR A 787 -34.87 22.68 7.99
N SER A 788 -34.84 23.03 6.70
CA SER A 788 -34.01 24.13 6.19
C SER A 788 -34.24 25.47 6.91
N ASP A 789 -35.46 25.77 7.38
CA ASP A 789 -35.74 27.01 8.12
C ASP A 789 -35.17 27.01 9.56
N LEU A 790 -34.67 25.86 10.02
CA LEU A 790 -34.06 25.64 11.33
C LEU A 790 -32.60 25.20 11.20
N SER A 791 -31.98 25.39 10.03
CA SER A 791 -30.58 25.06 9.83
C SER A 791 -29.70 25.79 10.84
N VAL A 792 -28.63 25.13 11.30
CA VAL A 792 -27.60 25.79 12.13
C VAL A 792 -26.53 26.39 11.23
N GLU A 793 -25.89 27.46 11.68
CA GLU A 793 -24.71 27.99 11.00
C GLU A 793 -23.57 26.97 11.14
N GLU A 794 -22.82 26.72 10.07
CA GLU A 794 -21.59 25.94 10.12
C GLU A 794 -20.64 26.47 11.19
N GLY A 795 -19.87 25.59 11.84
CA GLY A 795 -19.15 25.91 13.07
C GLY A 795 -20.02 25.91 14.33
N SER A 796 -21.34 25.71 14.23
CA SER A 796 -22.23 25.51 15.37
C SER A 796 -22.62 24.05 15.59
N ASP A 797 -22.89 23.69 16.84
CA ASP A 797 -23.30 22.34 17.23
C ASP A 797 -24.75 22.03 16.81
N ILE A 798 -24.97 20.87 16.18
CA ILE A 798 -26.31 20.29 16.02
C ILE A 798 -26.60 19.34 17.18
N VAL A 799 -27.66 19.64 17.93
CA VAL A 799 -28.14 18.75 18.99
C VAL A 799 -29.17 17.78 18.43
N PHE A 800 -28.93 16.48 18.56
CA PHE A 800 -29.91 15.44 18.28
C PHE A 800 -30.48 14.89 19.58
N THR A 801 -31.80 14.86 19.69
CA THR A 801 -32.51 14.27 20.83
C THR A 801 -33.02 12.89 20.46
N ILE A 802 -32.60 11.89 21.22
CA ILE A 802 -33.04 10.51 21.09
C ILE A 802 -34.09 10.24 22.16
N THR A 803 -35.29 9.84 21.75
CA THR A 803 -36.42 9.55 22.65
C THR A 803 -36.73 8.07 22.65
N ARG A 804 -36.77 7.50 23.84
CA ARG A 804 -37.19 6.12 24.13
C ARG A 804 -38.70 6.08 24.39
N ASP A 805 -39.43 5.18 23.75
CA ASP A 805 -40.90 5.14 23.74
C ASP A 805 -41.59 4.93 25.11
N LYS A 806 -40.89 4.36 26.09
CA LYS A 806 -41.37 4.16 27.47
C LYS A 806 -40.20 4.13 28.46
N SER A 807 -40.47 4.46 29.73
CA SER A 807 -39.48 4.33 30.82
C SER A 807 -39.26 2.86 31.19
N GLY A 808 -38.05 2.47 31.53
CA GLY A 808 -37.77 1.14 32.07
C GLY A 808 -36.32 0.93 32.48
N THR A 809 -35.77 -0.26 32.24
CA THR A 809 -34.39 -0.64 32.61
C THR A 809 -33.34 0.17 31.85
N GLU A 810 -32.06 0.08 32.19
CA GLU A 810 -30.99 0.71 31.41
C GLU A 810 -30.93 0.12 29.98
N SER A 811 -30.45 0.87 28.99
CA SER A 811 -30.30 0.38 27.61
C SER A 811 -29.25 1.20 26.83
N THR A 812 -28.42 0.56 26.01
CA THR A 812 -27.44 1.23 25.14
C THR A 812 -27.83 1.08 23.68
N ILE A 813 -27.62 2.13 22.89
CA ILE A 813 -27.77 2.16 21.42
C ILE A 813 -26.48 2.69 20.79
N TYR A 814 -26.34 2.58 19.47
CA TYR A 814 -25.18 3.04 18.72
C TYR A 814 -25.60 4.07 17.67
N VAL A 815 -24.81 5.13 17.50
CA VAL A 815 -25.13 6.23 16.58
C VAL A 815 -24.07 6.34 15.50
N HIS A 816 -24.51 6.62 14.28
CA HIS A 816 -23.67 6.77 13.11
C HIS A 816 -24.18 7.93 12.25
N THR A 817 -23.29 8.85 11.85
CA THR A 817 -23.59 9.89 10.84
C THR A 817 -23.40 9.37 9.42
N PHE A 818 -24.12 9.91 8.44
CA PHE A 818 -23.86 9.61 7.04
C PHE A 818 -24.30 10.77 6.14
N ASP A 819 -23.55 10.92 5.05
CA ASP A 819 -23.60 12.10 4.20
C ASP A 819 -24.95 12.28 3.51
N GLY A 820 -25.35 13.54 3.39
CA GLY A 820 -26.45 13.98 2.55
C GLY A 820 -25.90 14.84 1.42
N LEU A 821 -26.21 16.13 1.48
CA LEU A 821 -25.52 17.14 0.66
C LEU A 821 -24.25 17.64 1.37
N ALA A 822 -24.34 17.78 2.70
CA ALA A 822 -23.17 17.99 3.54
C ALA A 822 -22.38 16.68 3.62
N ILE A 823 -21.06 16.77 3.53
CA ILE A 823 -20.09 15.66 3.51
C ILE A 823 -19.22 15.67 4.76
N SER A 824 -18.97 14.50 5.32
CA SER A 824 -18.11 14.32 6.51
C SER A 824 -16.68 13.92 6.17
N GLU A 825 -16.41 13.57 4.91
CA GLU A 825 -15.09 13.24 4.36
C GLU A 825 -15.00 13.77 2.92
N SER A 826 -13.98 14.58 2.61
CA SER A 826 -13.66 14.98 1.24
C SER A 826 -12.20 14.66 0.91
N ASP A 827 -11.92 14.42 -0.37
CA ASP A 827 -10.56 14.14 -0.87
C ASP A 827 -9.61 15.36 -0.76
N ASN A 828 -10.11 16.51 -0.26
CA ASN A 828 -9.44 17.82 -0.21
C ASN A 828 -9.59 18.52 1.17
N GLY A 829 -9.79 17.78 2.27
CA GLY A 829 -9.77 18.35 3.64
C GLY A 829 -10.98 19.20 4.09
N ALA A 830 -11.85 19.67 3.18
CA ALA A 830 -13.08 20.38 3.53
C ALA A 830 -14.23 19.41 3.87
N CYS A 831 -14.51 19.20 5.16
CA CYS A 831 -15.69 18.46 5.64
C CYS A 831 -16.66 19.43 6.30
N ASP A 832 -17.97 19.25 6.14
CA ASP A 832 -18.98 20.17 6.69
C ASP A 832 -19.41 19.80 8.12
N TYR A 833 -19.16 18.56 8.53
CA TYR A 833 -19.52 18.06 9.86
C TYR A 833 -18.69 16.85 10.32
N GLU A 834 -18.68 16.61 11.63
CA GLU A 834 -17.93 15.52 12.28
C GLU A 834 -18.48 14.14 11.91
N ASN A 835 -17.62 13.26 11.39
CA ASN A 835 -17.95 11.85 11.21
C ASN A 835 -18.03 11.15 12.58
N ILE A 836 -19.22 10.65 12.93
CA ILE A 836 -19.46 9.77 14.07
C ILE A 836 -19.68 8.36 13.56
N TYR A 837 -18.75 7.45 13.88
CA TYR A 837 -18.86 6.04 13.56
C TYR A 837 -19.07 5.18 14.82
N GLU A 838 -20.20 4.46 14.89
CA GLU A 838 -20.55 3.50 15.97
C GLU A 838 -20.46 4.05 17.41
N GLN A 839 -20.84 5.31 17.67
CA GLN A 839 -20.77 5.90 19.00
C GLN A 839 -21.83 5.33 19.96
N GLU A 840 -21.40 4.84 21.12
CA GLU A 840 -22.28 4.31 22.17
C GLU A 840 -23.06 5.40 22.92
N VAL A 841 -24.37 5.21 23.08
CA VAL A 841 -25.26 6.09 23.85
C VAL A 841 -26.10 5.27 24.84
N THR A 842 -25.74 5.33 26.13
CA THR A 842 -26.44 4.63 27.21
C THR A 842 -27.52 5.49 27.86
N PHE A 843 -28.77 5.02 27.87
CA PHE A 843 -29.88 5.54 28.66
C PHE A 843 -29.92 4.88 30.03
N LEU A 844 -29.77 5.66 31.10
CA LEU A 844 -29.88 5.17 32.48
C LEU A 844 -31.30 4.65 32.77
N ALA A 845 -31.46 3.89 33.85
CA ALA A 845 -32.76 3.39 34.26
C ALA A 845 -33.82 4.51 34.41
N ASN A 846 -34.95 4.34 33.73
CA ASN A 846 -36.08 5.27 33.59
C ASN A 846 -35.79 6.56 32.81
N GLU A 847 -34.59 6.71 32.26
CA GLU A 847 -34.28 7.78 31.32
C GLU A 847 -35.00 7.51 30.00
N THR A 848 -35.74 8.52 29.52
CA THR A 848 -36.49 8.42 28.26
C THR A 848 -35.95 9.32 27.15
N THR A 849 -34.95 10.16 27.44
CA THR A 849 -34.35 11.06 26.45
C THR A 849 -32.84 11.18 26.65
N LYS A 850 -32.06 11.13 25.56
CA LYS A 850 -30.63 11.44 25.51
C LYS A 850 -30.38 12.50 24.44
N THR A 851 -29.29 13.23 24.57
CA THR A 851 -28.83 14.14 23.53
C THR A 851 -27.43 13.77 23.10
N ILE A 852 -27.17 13.83 21.79
CA ILE A 852 -25.83 13.84 21.23
C ILE A 852 -25.63 15.15 20.47
N VAL A 853 -24.37 15.51 20.26
CA VAL A 853 -23.96 16.69 19.52
C VAL A 853 -23.14 16.23 18.33
N VAL A 854 -23.49 16.70 17.14
CA VAL A 854 -22.63 16.60 15.95
C VAL A 854 -22.07 17.99 15.71
N LYS A 855 -20.74 18.10 15.66
CA LYS A 855 -20.07 19.36 15.31
C LYS A 855 -20.20 19.61 13.82
N THR A 856 -20.37 20.86 13.44
CA THR A 856 -20.31 21.30 12.05
C THR A 856 -19.05 22.15 11.87
N TYR A 857 -18.49 22.16 10.68
CA TYR A 857 -17.28 22.89 10.35
C TYR A 857 -17.62 23.94 9.30
N ALA A 858 -16.96 25.10 9.42
CA ALA A 858 -17.08 26.16 8.44
C ALA A 858 -16.01 25.97 7.39
N ASP A 859 -16.40 25.93 6.13
CA ASP A 859 -15.49 25.78 5.01
C ASP A 859 -15.36 27.08 4.19
N SER A 860 -14.44 27.10 3.23
CA SER A 860 -14.11 28.28 2.43
C SER A 860 -14.98 28.42 1.16
N ASN A 861 -15.90 27.48 0.92
CA ASN A 861 -16.62 27.36 -0.33
C ASN A 861 -17.74 28.38 -0.50
N THR A 862 -18.13 28.59 -1.76
CA THR A 862 -19.05 29.65 -2.18
C THR A 862 -20.47 29.40 -1.70
N ILE A 863 -20.93 30.02 -0.59
CA ILE A 863 -22.34 30.03 -0.09
C ILE A 863 -23.15 28.88 -0.71
N GLU A 864 -22.90 27.67 -0.22
CA GLU A 864 -23.46 26.44 -0.76
C GLU A 864 -24.97 26.33 -0.45
N GLY A 865 -25.42 27.16 0.50
CA GLY A 865 -26.81 27.38 0.79
C GLY A 865 -27.21 26.64 2.06
N VAL A 866 -28.29 25.86 1.99
CA VAL A 866 -28.71 25.06 3.14
C VAL A 866 -28.56 23.60 2.77
N GLU A 867 -27.68 22.91 3.48
CA GLU A 867 -27.27 21.55 3.20
C GLU A 867 -27.83 20.58 4.23
N ASP A 868 -27.75 19.26 3.97
CA ASP A 868 -28.27 18.25 4.89
C ASP A 868 -27.31 17.11 5.18
N LEU A 869 -27.31 16.65 6.42
CA LEU A 869 -26.66 15.42 6.89
C LEU A 869 -27.66 14.52 7.62
N ASN A 870 -27.32 13.24 7.80
CA ASN A 870 -28.19 12.27 8.43
C ASN A 870 -27.50 11.58 9.62
N VAL A 871 -28.31 11.22 10.63
CA VAL A 871 -27.85 10.48 11.80
C VAL A 871 -28.76 9.27 12.03
N GLY A 872 -28.17 8.09 11.98
CA GLY A 872 -28.82 6.80 12.18
C GLY A 872 -28.53 6.20 13.56
N ILE A 873 -29.49 5.47 14.09
CA ILE A 873 -29.39 4.68 15.32
C ILE A 873 -29.41 3.20 14.95
N TYR A 874 -28.49 2.45 15.53
CA TYR A 874 -28.59 1.01 15.68
C TYR A 874 -29.01 0.68 17.11
N ASN A 875 -29.91 -0.28 17.27
CA ASN A 875 -30.28 -0.72 18.61
C ASN A 875 -29.14 -1.56 19.22
N PHE A 876 -28.36 -2.24 18.36
CA PHE A 876 -27.23 -3.10 18.75
C PHE A 876 -26.03 -2.88 17.82
N LYS A 877 -24.81 -3.13 18.31
CA LYS A 877 -23.56 -2.92 17.55
C LYS A 877 -23.46 -3.77 16.28
N SER A 878 -24.04 -4.97 16.33
CA SER A 878 -24.05 -5.94 15.22
C SER A 878 -25.13 -5.66 14.17
N ASP A 879 -26.01 -4.68 14.39
CA ASP A 879 -27.06 -4.36 13.44
C ASP A 879 -26.46 -3.84 12.12
N THR A 880 -26.89 -4.41 10.99
CA THR A 880 -26.47 -3.94 9.66
C THR A 880 -27.44 -2.91 9.06
N THR A 881 -28.48 -2.50 9.79
CA THR A 881 -29.51 -1.56 9.34
C THR A 881 -30.00 -0.67 10.49
N TYR A 882 -30.24 0.62 10.23
CA TYR A 882 -30.71 1.57 11.24
C TYR A 882 -32.14 1.26 11.72
N SER A 883 -32.35 1.30 13.04
CA SER A 883 -33.67 1.19 13.67
C SER A 883 -34.46 2.50 13.60
N SER A 884 -33.76 3.63 13.58
CA SER A 884 -34.29 4.98 13.40
C SER A 884 -33.21 5.88 12.79
N TYR A 885 -33.59 6.88 12.01
CA TYR A 885 -32.67 7.93 11.56
C TYR A 885 -33.41 9.25 11.42
N THR A 886 -32.66 10.35 11.44
CA THR A 886 -33.19 11.69 11.17
C THR A 886 -32.21 12.49 10.35
N ARG A 887 -32.72 13.56 9.74
CA ARG A 887 -31.96 14.52 8.96
C ARG A 887 -31.79 15.81 9.74
N ALA A 888 -30.64 16.46 9.57
CA ALA A 888 -30.36 17.80 10.05
C ALA A 888 -29.91 18.69 8.90
N TYR A 889 -30.07 20.00 9.04
CA TYR A 889 -29.64 20.97 8.04
C TYR A 889 -28.62 21.96 8.61
N ILE A 890 -27.65 22.36 7.79
CA ILE A 890 -26.60 23.36 8.09
C ILE A 890 -26.61 24.46 7.03
N HIS A 891 -25.97 25.60 7.28
CA HIS A 891 -25.79 26.68 6.31
C HIS A 891 -24.53 27.50 6.59
N ASP A 892 -23.99 28.10 5.54
CA ASP A 892 -22.68 28.74 5.57
C ASP A 892 -22.56 29.92 6.55
N ILE A 893 -21.36 30.11 7.12
CA ILE A 893 -20.99 31.30 7.88
C ILE A 893 -20.84 32.51 6.95
N ILE A 894 -21.36 33.68 7.37
CA ILE A 894 -20.96 34.98 6.79
C ILE A 894 -19.63 35.39 7.46
N PRO A 895 -18.46 35.39 6.78
CA PRO A 895 -17.18 35.49 7.46
C PRO A 895 -16.92 36.86 8.11
N ASP A 896 -16.36 36.85 9.34
CA ASP A 896 -15.70 38.01 9.93
C ASP A 896 -14.33 38.26 9.26
N ASN A 897 -13.96 39.54 9.17
CA ASN A 897 -12.96 40.07 8.23
C ASN A 897 -11.58 40.34 8.89
N TYR A 898 -11.14 39.50 9.83
CA TYR A 898 -9.81 39.62 10.45
C TYR A 898 -8.72 39.00 9.57
N SER A 899 -7.51 39.55 9.64
CA SER A 899 -6.30 38.99 9.05
C SER A 899 -5.30 38.65 10.15
N TYR A 900 -4.48 37.64 9.93
CA TYR A 900 -3.52 37.13 10.90
C TYR A 900 -2.12 37.10 10.29
N SER A 901 -1.09 37.22 11.12
CA SER A 901 0.31 37.11 10.71
C SER A 901 1.13 36.40 11.77
N LEU A 902 2.22 35.77 11.33
CA LEU A 902 3.31 35.31 12.19
C LEU A 902 4.24 36.51 12.47
N ASP A 903 5.05 36.43 13.52
CA ASP A 903 5.92 37.54 13.95
C ASP A 903 7.21 37.65 13.13
N GLU A 904 7.69 36.55 12.56
CA GLU A 904 8.86 36.52 11.69
C GLU A 904 8.53 35.81 10.36
N GLU A 905 9.22 36.17 9.26
CA GLU A 905 9.10 35.46 7.97
C GLU A 905 9.95 34.17 7.95
N GLU A 906 10.97 34.11 8.80
CA GLU A 906 11.96 33.03 8.89
C GLU A 906 12.44 32.94 10.35
N TYR A 907 12.55 31.74 10.89
CA TYR A 907 13.08 31.49 12.24
C TYR A 907 14.36 30.68 12.18
N ASP A 908 15.39 31.15 12.86
CA ASP A 908 16.61 30.39 13.10
C ASP A 908 16.59 29.84 14.52
N VAL A 909 16.66 28.52 14.65
CA VAL A 909 16.66 27.83 15.95
C VAL A 909 17.82 26.84 16.01
N ILE A 910 18.55 26.85 17.11
CA ILE A 910 19.59 25.85 17.35
C ILE A 910 18.89 24.57 17.80
N GLN A 911 19.30 23.44 17.26
CA GLN A 911 18.76 22.14 17.62
C GLN A 911 18.73 21.94 19.16
N GLY A 912 17.54 21.63 19.69
CA GLY A 912 17.29 21.43 21.13
C GLY A 912 16.79 22.68 21.89
N ASP A 913 16.80 23.87 21.28
CA ASP A 913 16.19 25.08 21.86
C ASP A 913 14.69 25.21 21.49
N PRO A 914 13.83 25.68 22.40
CA PRO A 914 12.40 25.82 22.11
C PRO A 914 12.12 26.98 21.15
N LEU A 915 11.40 26.69 20.06
CA LEU A 915 10.91 27.69 19.11
C LEU A 915 9.70 28.41 19.70
N THR A 916 9.72 29.75 19.72
CA THR A 916 8.60 30.58 20.19
C THR A 916 8.01 31.38 19.04
N VAL A 917 6.71 31.21 18.78
CA VAL A 917 6.00 31.83 17.65
C VAL A 917 4.88 32.72 18.18
N THR A 918 4.78 33.97 17.69
CA THR A 918 3.70 34.90 18.06
C THR A 918 2.78 35.18 16.88
N ILE A 919 1.51 34.83 17.05
CA ILE A 919 0.47 35.04 16.05
C ILE A 919 -0.28 36.34 16.38
N THR A 920 -0.37 37.25 15.42
CA THR A 920 -1.01 38.57 15.59
C THR A 920 -2.31 38.67 14.79
N ARG A 921 -3.39 39.14 15.42
CA ARG A 921 -4.69 39.46 14.80
C ARG A 921 -4.77 40.96 14.48
N SER A 922 -5.26 41.30 13.28
CA SER A 922 -5.21 42.68 12.73
C SER A 922 -6.01 43.75 13.48
N SER A 923 -6.99 43.38 14.30
CA SER A 923 -7.74 44.33 15.14
C SER A 923 -8.44 43.65 16.32
N ASN A 924 -8.90 44.45 17.28
CA ASN A 924 -9.77 44.01 18.37
C ASN A 924 -11.19 43.74 17.86
N GLY A 925 -11.86 42.75 18.43
CA GLY A 925 -13.30 42.57 18.23
C GLY A 925 -13.83 41.26 18.77
N THR A 926 -14.73 40.62 18.03
CA THR A 926 -15.38 39.37 18.42
C THR A 926 -14.34 38.24 18.58
N PRO A 927 -14.62 37.21 19.40
CA PRO A 927 -13.78 36.01 19.45
C PRO A 927 -13.58 35.39 18.07
N SER A 928 -12.43 34.77 17.84
CA SER A 928 -12.05 34.18 16.56
C SER A 928 -11.00 33.10 16.76
N SER A 929 -10.87 32.15 15.84
CA SER A 929 -9.85 31.10 15.91
C SER A 929 -9.10 31.00 14.59
N VAL A 930 -7.87 30.48 14.66
CA VAL A 930 -7.00 30.10 13.54
C VAL A 930 -6.32 28.77 13.89
N PHE A 931 -5.74 28.10 12.92
CA PHE A 931 -5.14 26.79 13.10
C PHE A 931 -3.71 26.76 12.55
N LEU A 932 -2.80 26.08 13.24
CA LEU A 932 -1.38 26.00 12.88
C LEU A 932 -0.99 24.56 12.54
N TRP A 933 -0.30 24.43 11.40
CA TRP A 933 0.34 23.20 10.94
C TRP A 933 1.85 23.37 10.79
N THR A 934 2.55 22.25 10.90
CA THR A 934 3.93 22.09 10.47
C THR A 934 4.03 21.11 9.31
N ASP A 935 4.88 21.39 8.32
CA ASP A 935 5.26 20.43 7.27
C ASP A 935 6.73 20.05 7.40
N THR A 936 7.05 18.78 7.18
CA THR A 936 8.42 18.25 7.26
C THR A 936 9.16 18.61 5.98
N GLY A 937 10.06 19.60 6.05
CA GLY A 937 10.99 19.93 4.97
C GLY A 937 12.10 18.89 4.92
N MET A 938 13.35 19.32 5.10
CA MET A 938 14.47 18.41 5.33
C MET A 938 14.50 17.85 6.77
N ALA A 939 13.87 18.56 7.73
CA ALA A 939 13.73 18.10 9.11
C ALA A 939 12.64 17.02 9.24
N THR A 940 12.91 16.00 10.06
CA THR A 940 12.02 14.87 10.32
C THR A 940 11.37 14.94 11.71
N GLU A 941 10.55 13.94 12.07
CA GLU A 941 10.00 13.81 13.44
C GLU A 941 11.09 13.56 14.51
N GLU A 942 12.34 13.31 14.10
CA GLU A 942 13.47 13.20 15.02
C GLU A 942 14.01 14.59 15.45
N ASP A 943 13.68 15.65 14.71
CA ASP A 943 14.28 17.00 14.84
C ASP A 943 13.33 18.03 15.50
N PHE A 944 12.02 17.80 15.44
CA PHE A 944 11.01 18.61 16.13
C PHE A 944 9.71 17.86 16.38
N GLN A 945 8.91 18.35 17.34
CA GLN A 945 7.56 17.83 17.55
C GLN A 945 6.54 18.59 16.68
N GLY A 946 6.12 17.96 15.58
CA GLY A 946 5.13 18.55 14.66
C GLY A 946 3.75 18.83 15.30
N VAL A 947 3.05 19.83 14.76
CA VAL A 947 1.67 20.17 15.09
C VAL A 947 0.77 19.97 13.87
N ASP A 948 -0.32 19.23 14.07
CA ASP A 948 -1.29 18.88 13.04
C ASP A 948 -2.64 19.50 13.43
N GLY A 949 -2.90 20.70 12.93
CA GLY A 949 -4.15 21.43 13.15
C GLY A 949 -4.37 21.99 14.54
N LEU A 950 -3.32 22.58 15.13
CA LEU A 950 -3.41 23.16 16.46
C LEU A 950 -4.32 24.40 16.47
N GLN A 951 -5.49 24.29 17.11
CA GLN A 951 -6.44 25.40 17.25
C GLN A 951 -5.95 26.49 18.22
N ILE A 952 -5.95 27.73 17.73
CA ILE A 952 -5.49 28.93 18.43
C ILE A 952 -6.66 29.90 18.59
N ASP A 953 -7.30 29.84 19.75
CA ASP A 953 -8.43 30.74 20.06
C ASP A 953 -7.97 32.12 20.53
N PHE A 954 -8.54 33.16 19.93
CA PHE A 954 -8.47 34.54 20.39
C PHE A 954 -9.77 34.89 21.11
N GLY A 955 -9.65 35.32 22.37
CA GLY A 955 -10.74 35.92 23.11
C GLY A 955 -11.22 37.25 22.50
N ALA A 956 -12.36 37.74 23.01
CA ALA A 956 -12.84 39.07 22.64
C ALA A 956 -11.75 40.11 22.91
N ASP A 957 -11.48 40.95 21.90
CA ASP A 957 -10.45 41.99 21.91
C ASP A 957 -8.98 41.53 22.10
N GLU A 958 -8.69 40.22 22.12
CA GLU A 958 -7.32 39.69 22.15
C GLU A 958 -6.65 39.86 20.78
N THR A 959 -5.41 40.34 20.71
CA THR A 959 -4.75 40.64 19.42
C THR A 959 -3.45 39.88 19.18
N SER A 960 -2.95 39.12 20.15
CA SER A 960 -1.76 38.29 19.97
C SER A 960 -1.83 37.02 20.81
N LYS A 961 -1.31 35.91 20.30
CA LYS A 961 -1.12 34.67 21.05
C LYS A 961 0.28 34.12 20.79
N THR A 962 0.94 33.61 21.82
CA THR A 962 2.26 32.98 21.70
C THR A 962 2.14 31.48 21.93
N ILE A 963 2.77 30.71 21.06
CA ILE A 963 2.86 29.25 21.12
C ILE A 963 4.34 28.85 21.14
N VAL A 964 4.63 27.67 21.69
CA VAL A 964 5.98 27.12 21.80
C VAL A 964 5.97 25.77 21.10
N ILE A 965 6.95 25.55 20.23
CA ILE A 965 7.21 24.29 19.52
C ILE A 965 8.56 23.78 19.99
N ASP A 966 8.62 22.53 20.42
CA ASP A 966 9.86 21.93 20.92
C ASP A 966 10.67 21.39 19.73
N THR A 967 11.95 21.80 19.64
CA THR A 967 12.95 21.19 18.75
C THR A 967 13.76 20.14 19.53
N LEU A 968 14.30 19.15 18.83
CA LEU A 968 14.94 17.96 19.41
C LEU A 968 16.41 17.87 18.97
N ASP A 969 17.32 17.65 19.93
CA ASP A 969 18.76 17.42 19.72
C ASP A 969 19.05 15.92 19.61
N ASP A 970 19.52 15.50 18.44
CA ASP A 970 19.76 14.11 18.08
C ASP A 970 21.26 13.69 18.19
N ALA A 971 22.16 14.67 18.39
CA ALA A 971 23.60 14.54 18.60
C ALA A 971 24.38 13.80 17.48
N LEU A 972 23.92 13.85 16.23
CA LEU A 972 24.64 13.30 15.08
C LEU A 972 25.65 14.33 14.51
N THR A 973 26.78 13.82 13.97
CA THR A 973 27.93 14.64 13.49
C THR A 973 28.14 14.55 11.97
N ASP A 974 27.23 13.89 11.26
CA ASP A 974 27.30 13.63 9.80
C ASP A 974 26.05 14.15 9.07
N GLU A 975 25.30 15.07 9.68
CA GLU A 975 24.06 15.58 9.11
C GLU A 975 24.19 16.98 8.53
N GLN A 976 23.26 17.27 7.64
CA GLN A 976 23.24 18.44 6.79
C GLN A 976 23.22 19.69 7.68
N ILE A 977 24.06 20.68 7.36
CA ILE A 977 24.32 21.88 8.19
C ILE A 977 23.04 22.67 8.55
N TYR A 978 21.99 22.55 7.73
CA TYR A 978 20.68 23.15 7.94
C TYR A 978 19.60 22.15 7.55
N GLU A 979 18.62 21.99 8.44
CA GLU A 979 17.36 21.31 8.16
C GLU A 979 16.22 22.30 8.32
N ASP A 980 15.18 22.16 7.50
CA ASP A 980 14.05 23.09 7.51
C ASP A 980 12.72 22.39 7.75
N PHE A 981 11.79 23.11 8.38
CA PHE A 981 10.38 22.77 8.40
C PHE A 981 9.52 24.02 8.23
N GLY A 982 8.34 23.86 7.64
CA GLY A 982 7.43 24.97 7.39
C GLY A 982 6.42 25.18 8.51
N LEU A 983 6.12 26.43 8.85
CA LEU A 983 4.96 26.81 9.68
C LEU A 983 3.87 27.40 8.79
N TYR A 984 2.66 26.86 8.91
CA TYR A 984 1.53 27.28 8.09
C TYR A 984 0.31 27.59 8.96
N LEU A 985 -0.13 28.84 8.91
CA LEU A 985 -1.31 29.31 9.62
C LEU A 985 -2.50 29.34 8.67
N TYR A 986 -3.61 28.76 9.11
CA TYR A 986 -4.84 28.63 8.34
C TYR A 986 -6.00 29.28 9.07
N LYS A 987 -6.97 29.75 8.29
CA LYS A 987 -8.16 30.38 8.86
C LYS A 987 -9.14 29.31 9.35
N TYR A 988 -9.22 28.19 8.65
CA TYR A 988 -10.09 27.05 8.96
C TYR A 988 -9.28 25.75 9.06
N TYR A 989 -9.85 24.71 9.69
CA TYR A 989 -9.14 23.46 10.04
C TYR A 989 -8.89 22.53 8.83
N GLY A 990 -9.49 22.81 7.67
CA GLY A 990 -9.34 22.01 6.45
C GLY A 990 -8.80 22.80 5.25
N ASP A 991 -8.21 23.98 5.49
CA ASP A 991 -7.66 24.84 4.43
C ASP A 991 -6.24 24.42 3.99
N ASP A 992 -5.69 23.30 4.48
CA ASP A 992 -4.32 22.88 4.19
C ASP A 992 -4.04 22.71 2.69
N ASP A 993 -5.08 22.36 1.92
CA ASP A 993 -5.07 22.27 0.45
C ASP A 993 -5.46 23.58 -0.29
N ASP A 994 -6.09 24.55 0.39
CA ASP A 994 -6.66 25.78 -0.20
C ASP A 994 -5.75 27.02 -0.07
N GLY A 995 -4.67 26.90 0.70
CA GLY A 995 -3.63 27.91 0.86
C GLY A 995 -3.67 28.62 2.23
N TYR A 996 -2.48 28.74 2.83
CA TYR A 996 -2.30 29.35 4.15
C TYR A 996 -2.51 30.87 4.15
N ILE A 997 -2.98 31.40 5.29
CA ILE A 997 -3.14 32.85 5.52
C ILE A 997 -1.85 33.54 5.97
N ALA A 998 -0.91 32.78 6.54
CA ALA A 998 0.46 33.19 6.82
C ALA A 998 1.37 31.95 6.85
N SER A 999 2.62 32.10 6.44
CA SER A 999 3.63 31.05 6.56
C SER A 999 4.96 31.65 7.00
N SER A 1000 5.78 30.82 7.61
CA SER A 1000 7.19 31.11 7.91
C SER A 1000 8.00 29.84 7.74
N ASP A 1001 9.24 29.98 7.29
CA ASP A 1001 10.18 28.86 7.25
C ASP A 1001 10.95 28.82 8.59
N VAL A 1002 11.25 27.62 9.09
CA VAL A 1002 12.08 27.42 10.28
C VAL A 1002 13.31 26.64 9.90
N TRP A 1003 14.48 27.21 10.16
CA TRP A 1003 15.76 26.55 9.99
C TRP A 1003 16.28 26.06 11.33
N ILE A 1004 16.45 24.74 11.43
CA ILE A 1004 17.12 24.08 12.54
C ILE A 1004 18.61 23.98 12.17
N MET A 1005 19.45 24.62 13.00
CA MET A 1005 20.90 24.61 12.83
C MET A 1005 21.54 23.53 13.69
N SER A 1006 22.40 22.72 13.05
CA SER A 1006 23.23 21.74 13.76
C SER A 1006 24.19 22.44 14.72
N ASN A 1007 24.48 21.81 15.86
CA ASN A 1007 25.39 22.32 16.88
C ASN A 1007 26.84 21.77 16.75
N ALA A 1008 27.19 21.16 15.60
CA ALA A 1008 28.49 20.51 15.37
C ALA A 1008 29.62 21.48 14.96
N VAL A 1009 30.86 21.18 15.39
CA VAL A 1009 32.11 21.90 15.00
C VAL A 1009 32.59 21.36 13.64
N HIS A 1010 32.96 22.23 12.68
CA HIS A 1010 33.44 21.78 11.36
C HIS A 1010 34.97 21.69 11.27
N GLU A 1011 35.48 20.60 10.70
CA GLU A 1011 36.93 20.40 10.45
C GLU A 1011 37.26 20.73 8.99
N ILE A 1012 38.16 21.70 8.76
CA ILE A 1012 38.59 22.15 7.42
C ILE A 1012 40.09 21.91 7.26
N ASP A 1013 40.44 20.93 6.43
CA ASP A 1013 41.82 20.59 6.11
C ASP A 1013 42.26 21.16 4.76
N GLY A 1014 43.42 21.81 4.75
CA GLY A 1014 44.18 22.16 3.56
C GLY A 1014 44.93 20.98 2.95
N SER A 1015 45.96 21.28 2.17
CA SER A 1015 46.83 20.30 1.53
C SER A 1015 48.29 20.64 1.78
N ASP A 1016 49.23 19.81 1.30
CA ASP A 1016 50.66 20.11 1.39
C ASP A 1016 51.12 21.20 0.36
N GLU A 1017 50.19 21.98 -0.22
CA GLU A 1017 50.46 23.06 -1.20
C GLU A 1017 49.91 24.41 -0.68
N ASN A 1018 50.29 25.53 -1.31
CA ASN A 1018 49.76 26.84 -0.94
C ASN A 1018 48.25 26.97 -1.23
N ASP A 1019 47.45 27.00 -0.17
CA ASP A 1019 46.00 26.97 -0.20
C ASP A 1019 45.35 28.32 0.12
N THR A 1020 44.06 28.41 -0.18
CA THR A 1020 43.19 29.49 0.28
C THR A 1020 41.98 28.83 0.92
N LEU A 1021 42.01 28.77 2.25
CA LEU A 1021 41.00 28.18 3.10
C LEU A 1021 40.04 29.28 3.56
N ILE A 1022 38.75 28.98 3.46
CA ILE A 1022 37.67 29.88 3.87
C ILE A 1022 36.72 29.02 4.69
N GLY A 1023 36.60 29.33 5.98
CA GLY A 1023 35.64 28.73 6.86
C GLY A 1023 34.24 29.30 6.67
N THR A 1024 33.39 28.97 7.61
CA THR A 1024 31.96 29.24 7.65
C THR A 1024 31.67 30.35 8.66
N ASP A 1025 30.39 30.72 8.83
CA ASP A 1025 30.00 31.67 9.88
C ASP A 1025 29.78 30.97 11.25
N MET A 1026 30.27 29.74 11.42
CA MET A 1026 30.18 28.90 12.62
C MET A 1026 31.58 28.58 13.17
N GLN A 1027 31.65 28.00 14.37
CA GLN A 1027 32.92 27.55 14.95
C GLN A 1027 33.55 26.42 14.12
N ASP A 1028 34.70 26.74 13.51
CA ASP A 1028 35.49 25.83 12.68
C ASP A 1028 36.85 25.50 13.31
N ASP A 1029 37.31 24.26 13.12
CA ASP A 1029 38.69 23.80 13.32
C ASP A 1029 39.39 23.78 11.94
N ILE A 1030 40.27 24.75 11.66
CA ILE A 1030 40.93 24.91 10.34
C ILE A 1030 42.41 24.55 10.42
N TYR A 1031 42.87 23.65 9.54
CA TYR A 1031 44.25 23.18 9.45
C TYR A 1031 44.86 23.49 8.07
N GLY A 1032 45.89 24.33 8.03
CA GLY A 1032 46.61 24.74 6.81
C GLY A 1032 47.47 23.63 6.19
N LEU A 1033 48.13 22.83 7.04
CA LEU A 1033 49.12 21.80 6.68
C LEU A 1033 50.46 22.37 6.15
N GLU A 1034 51.07 21.81 5.10
CA GLU A 1034 52.33 22.36 4.54
C GLU A 1034 51.99 23.41 3.45
N GLY A 1035 52.59 24.61 3.46
CA GLY A 1035 52.19 25.62 2.47
C GLY A 1035 52.74 27.01 2.71
N ASP A 1036 52.26 28.01 1.95
CA ASP A 1036 52.17 29.37 2.49
C ASP A 1036 50.70 29.76 2.22
N ASP A 1037 49.86 29.64 3.23
CA ASP A 1037 48.41 29.58 3.09
C ASP A 1037 47.73 30.91 3.38
N LYS A 1038 46.48 31.01 2.94
CA LYS A 1038 45.57 32.10 3.28
C LYS A 1038 44.35 31.52 3.94
N ILE A 1039 44.13 31.89 5.19
CA ILE A 1039 43.08 31.30 6.03
C ILE A 1039 42.12 32.42 6.44
N VAL A 1040 40.85 32.29 6.09
CA VAL A 1040 39.75 33.11 6.58
C VAL A 1040 38.90 32.20 7.45
N GLY A 1041 38.74 32.51 8.74
CA GLY A 1041 37.85 31.77 9.65
C GLY A 1041 36.40 31.99 9.25
N GLY A 1042 35.94 33.23 9.39
CA GLY A 1042 34.55 33.61 9.14
C GLY A 1042 34.00 34.17 10.44
N ALA A 1043 32.68 34.18 10.65
CA ALA A 1043 32.14 34.41 11.99
C ALA A 1043 32.20 33.12 12.82
N GLY A 1044 32.11 33.21 14.15
CA GLY A 1044 32.24 32.05 15.02
C GLY A 1044 33.34 32.26 16.05
N GLN A 1045 33.72 31.19 16.76
CA GLN A 1045 34.98 31.15 17.49
C GLN A 1045 35.84 30.06 16.86
N ASP A 1046 36.70 30.43 15.94
CA ASP A 1046 37.44 29.47 15.13
C ASP A 1046 38.77 29.08 15.76
N ILE A 1047 39.18 27.84 15.57
CA ILE A 1047 40.51 27.34 15.93
C ILE A 1047 41.31 27.16 14.65
N MET A 1048 42.24 28.06 14.38
CA MET A 1048 43.04 28.03 13.16
C MET A 1048 44.49 27.63 13.45
N THR A 1049 44.98 26.64 12.71
CA THR A 1049 46.35 26.12 12.73
C THR A 1049 46.94 26.28 11.33
N GLY A 1050 48.04 27.04 11.20
CA GLY A 1050 48.72 27.26 9.90
C GLY A 1050 49.66 26.12 9.50
N ASP A 1051 50.23 25.42 10.47
CA ASP A 1051 51.25 24.38 10.34
C ASP A 1051 52.56 24.85 9.66
N GLU A 1052 53.12 24.11 8.69
CA GLU A 1052 54.44 24.42 8.12
C GLU A 1052 54.31 25.44 6.97
N GLY A 1053 54.54 26.73 7.26
CA GLY A 1053 54.45 27.74 6.20
C GLY A 1053 54.83 29.15 6.59
N ASN A 1054 54.53 30.12 5.71
CA ASN A 1054 54.39 31.53 6.09
C ASN A 1054 52.96 31.99 5.78
N ASP A 1055 52.07 31.76 6.71
CA ASP A 1055 50.63 31.79 6.46
C ASP A 1055 50.03 33.17 6.75
N ILE A 1056 48.88 33.44 6.15
CA ILE A 1056 48.16 34.70 6.29
C ILE A 1056 46.76 34.42 6.82
N PHE A 1057 46.53 34.76 8.08
CA PHE A 1057 45.20 34.73 8.71
C PHE A 1057 44.49 36.05 8.42
N ILE A 1058 43.37 35.99 7.71
CA ILE A 1058 42.70 37.16 7.11
C ILE A 1058 41.38 37.39 7.83
N PHE A 1059 41.21 38.58 8.38
CA PHE A 1059 39.96 39.05 8.98
C PHE A 1059 39.38 40.15 8.10
N THR A 1060 38.15 39.94 7.65
CA THR A 1060 37.46 40.77 6.67
C THR A 1060 36.43 41.71 7.31
N SER A 1061 35.87 41.34 8.45
CA SER A 1061 34.98 42.15 9.29
C SER A 1061 35.40 42.12 10.76
N VAL A 1062 34.83 43.02 11.57
CA VAL A 1062 34.93 42.94 13.03
C VAL A 1062 34.11 41.77 13.61
N ASP A 1063 33.08 41.35 12.88
CA ASP A 1063 32.20 40.24 13.28
C ASP A 1063 32.89 38.88 13.15
N ASP A 1064 34.00 38.82 12.38
CA ASP A 1064 34.77 37.60 12.17
C ASP A 1064 35.43 37.09 13.47
N SER A 1065 35.62 37.95 14.49
CA SER A 1065 36.28 37.52 15.73
C SER A 1065 35.92 38.44 16.90
N LEU A 1066 34.66 38.35 17.34
CA LEU A 1066 34.11 39.20 18.41
C LEU A 1066 34.84 38.96 19.75
N PRO A 1067 34.93 39.94 20.67
CA PRO A 1067 35.67 39.77 21.92
C PRO A 1067 35.25 38.61 22.82
N ASP A 1068 33.96 38.23 22.81
CA ASP A 1068 33.42 37.11 23.59
C ASP A 1068 33.51 35.76 22.83
N LEU A 1069 33.81 35.80 21.53
CA LEU A 1069 33.95 34.67 20.61
C LEU A 1069 35.27 34.82 19.82
N ALA A 1070 36.36 35.13 20.52
CA ALA A 1070 37.63 35.43 19.86
C ALA A 1070 38.21 34.17 19.22
N ASP A 1071 38.60 34.26 17.95
CA ASP A 1071 39.31 33.20 17.24
C ASP A 1071 40.66 32.92 17.87
N ILE A 1072 41.07 31.65 17.77
CA ILE A 1072 42.26 31.11 18.42
C ILE A 1072 43.26 30.66 17.35
N LEU A 1073 44.40 31.33 17.29
CA LEU A 1073 45.52 30.93 16.45
C LEU A 1073 46.49 30.03 17.22
N VAL A 1074 46.55 28.75 16.86
CA VAL A 1074 47.18 27.71 17.69
C VAL A 1074 48.70 27.68 17.59
N ASP A 1075 49.26 28.01 16.41
CA ASP A 1075 50.68 27.78 16.13
C ASP A 1075 51.40 28.97 15.48
N PHE A 1076 50.81 30.16 15.49
CA PHE A 1076 51.35 31.37 14.87
C PHE A 1076 52.88 31.56 15.06
N THR A 1077 53.66 31.43 14.00
CA THR A 1077 55.12 31.43 14.03
C THR A 1077 55.74 32.71 13.43
N LYS A 1078 57.04 32.62 13.11
CA LYS A 1078 57.83 33.74 12.58
C LYS A 1078 57.90 33.63 11.06
N GLY A 1079 56.95 34.27 10.40
CA GLY A 1079 56.76 34.24 8.95
C GLY A 1079 55.35 34.70 8.63
N ASP A 1080 54.45 34.22 9.48
CA ASP A 1080 53.01 34.40 9.41
C ASP A 1080 52.57 35.83 9.67
N LYS A 1081 51.39 36.12 9.15
CA LYS A 1081 50.78 37.44 9.18
C LYS A 1081 49.31 37.37 9.53
N ILE A 1082 48.85 38.40 10.20
CA ILE A 1082 47.43 38.71 10.36
C ILE A 1082 47.13 39.84 9.39
N ASP A 1083 46.16 39.63 8.52
CA ASP A 1083 45.66 40.64 7.59
C ASP A 1083 44.37 41.26 8.12
N LEU A 1084 44.46 42.53 8.49
CA LEU A 1084 43.33 43.35 8.95
C LEU A 1084 43.00 44.45 7.93
N SER A 1085 43.61 44.42 6.75
CA SER A 1085 43.53 45.54 5.78
C SER A 1085 42.16 45.70 5.12
N ALA A 1086 41.27 44.72 5.31
CA ALA A 1086 39.87 44.80 4.90
C ALA A 1086 38.99 45.55 5.91
N ILE A 1087 39.44 45.72 7.16
CA ILE A 1087 38.69 46.37 8.23
C ILE A 1087 39.08 47.85 8.29
N ASP A 1088 38.11 48.74 8.06
CA ASP A 1088 38.30 50.18 8.23
C ASP A 1088 38.53 50.50 9.72
N ALA A 1089 39.71 51.00 10.05
CA ALA A 1089 40.11 51.27 11.43
C ALA A 1089 39.30 52.42 12.07
N ASN A 1090 38.51 53.18 11.31
CA ASN A 1090 37.62 54.19 11.87
C ASN A 1090 36.35 54.41 11.07
N ILE A 1091 35.31 53.63 11.38
CA ILE A 1091 34.00 53.66 10.72
C ILE A 1091 33.25 55.00 10.88
N THR A 1092 33.74 55.92 11.72
CA THR A 1092 33.16 57.26 11.88
C THR A 1092 33.64 58.26 10.82
N THR A 1093 34.62 57.88 9.99
CA THR A 1093 35.05 58.66 8.83
C THR A 1093 34.57 58.04 7.53
N SER A 1094 34.77 58.74 6.42
CA SER A 1094 34.40 58.26 5.07
C SER A 1094 35.64 57.82 4.27
N LYS A 1095 36.78 57.72 4.95
CA LYS A 1095 38.04 57.24 4.40
C LYS A 1095 38.30 55.89 5.03
N ASP A 1096 38.83 55.00 4.22
CA ASP A 1096 39.47 53.77 4.65
C ASP A 1096 40.72 54.13 5.47
N ASP A 1097 40.61 54.06 6.80
CA ASP A 1097 41.65 54.45 7.75
C ASP A 1097 42.49 53.23 8.18
N GLU A 1098 43.81 53.38 8.22
CA GLU A 1098 44.75 52.31 8.64
C GLU A 1098 44.83 52.21 10.18
N PHE A 1099 44.88 50.98 10.72
CA PHE A 1099 45.10 50.77 12.15
C PHE A 1099 46.46 51.32 12.61
N SER A 1100 46.49 51.84 13.83
CA SER A 1100 47.75 52.20 14.48
C SER A 1100 48.51 50.97 14.96
N LYS A 1101 49.85 51.06 14.96
CA LYS A 1101 50.72 49.97 15.45
C LYS A 1101 50.30 49.51 16.85
N PRO A 1102 50.30 48.19 17.10
CA PRO A 1102 49.77 47.64 18.34
C PRO A 1102 50.61 48.10 19.53
N THR A 1103 49.91 48.55 20.58
CA THR A 1103 50.53 48.86 21.87
C THR A 1103 50.67 47.57 22.67
N MET A 1104 51.88 47.26 23.14
CA MET A 1104 52.12 46.07 23.97
C MET A 1104 51.90 46.42 25.44
N GLY A 1105 51.16 45.59 26.17
CA GLY A 1105 50.97 45.76 27.61
C GLY A 1105 50.64 44.46 28.32
N ALA A 1106 50.83 44.46 29.65
CA ALA A 1106 50.65 43.26 30.45
C ALA A 1106 49.20 42.80 30.56
N GLN A 1107 48.23 43.72 30.61
CA GLN A 1107 46.82 43.36 30.55
C GLN A 1107 46.03 44.49 29.90
N PHE A 1108 45.05 44.18 29.06
CA PHE A 1108 44.17 45.16 28.44
C PHE A 1108 43.22 45.73 29.50
N SER A 1109 43.08 47.05 29.56
CA SER A 1109 42.23 47.70 30.56
C SER A 1109 40.73 47.67 30.24
N GLY A 1110 40.34 46.96 29.18
CA GLY A 1110 38.99 46.99 28.60
C GLY A 1110 38.63 48.33 27.96
N LYS A 1111 39.64 49.18 27.67
CA LYS A 1111 39.43 50.57 27.22
C LYS A 1111 40.47 51.07 26.23
N PHE A 1112 40.03 51.43 25.02
CA PHE A 1112 40.76 52.25 24.07
C PHE A 1112 40.52 53.75 24.28
N THR A 1113 41.39 54.58 23.70
CA THR A 1113 41.33 56.04 23.84
C THR A 1113 40.77 56.76 22.62
N LYS A 1114 40.67 56.05 21.48
CA LYS A 1114 40.12 56.50 20.20
C LYS A 1114 40.02 55.29 19.23
N PRO A 1115 39.22 55.38 18.17
CA PRO A 1115 39.20 54.39 17.09
C PRO A 1115 40.55 54.23 16.41
N GLY A 1116 40.75 53.05 15.83
CA GLY A 1116 41.92 52.62 15.06
C GLY A 1116 43.11 52.24 15.94
N GLN A 1117 42.86 51.86 17.20
CA GLN A 1117 43.89 51.40 18.12
C GLN A 1117 43.89 49.89 18.23
N LEU A 1118 45.10 49.32 18.20
CA LEU A 1118 45.36 47.92 18.52
C LEU A 1118 46.12 47.82 19.85
N PHE A 1119 45.76 46.83 20.67
CA PHE A 1119 46.45 46.52 21.92
C PHE A 1119 46.70 45.02 22.02
N PHE A 1120 47.94 44.61 22.23
CA PHE A 1120 48.29 43.22 22.47
C PHE A 1120 48.50 43.00 23.96
N ASP A 1121 47.64 42.17 24.54
CA ASP A 1121 47.72 41.69 25.90
C ASP A 1121 48.74 40.56 26.00
N THR A 1122 49.87 40.82 26.67
CA THR A 1122 50.94 39.82 26.77
C THR A 1122 50.73 38.78 27.88
N THR A 1123 49.71 38.94 28.73
CA THR A 1123 49.38 37.94 29.76
C THR A 1123 48.35 36.96 29.24
N ASP A 1124 47.30 37.48 28.60
CA ASP A 1124 46.21 36.67 28.07
C ASP A 1124 46.46 36.29 26.59
N GLU A 1125 47.53 36.80 25.98
CA GLU A 1125 47.97 36.50 24.61
C GLU A 1125 46.93 36.90 23.53
N ILE A 1126 46.13 37.94 23.80
CA ILE A 1126 45.05 38.42 22.93
C ILE A 1126 45.39 39.76 22.28
N LEU A 1127 45.14 39.89 20.97
CA LEU A 1127 45.14 41.15 20.23
C LEU A 1127 43.73 41.74 20.20
N TYR A 1128 43.52 42.87 20.86
CA TYR A 1128 42.28 43.64 20.79
C TYR A 1128 42.37 44.77 19.76
N GLY A 1129 41.27 45.05 19.07
CA GLY A 1129 41.11 46.20 18.20
C GLY A 1129 39.83 46.99 18.45
N ASN A 1130 39.83 48.26 18.06
CA ASN A 1130 38.65 49.12 18.10
C ASN A 1130 38.59 49.99 16.84
N VAL A 1131 37.42 50.03 16.22
CA VAL A 1131 37.09 50.75 14.99
C VAL A 1131 36.09 51.89 15.21
N ASP A 1132 35.43 51.97 16.36
CA ASP A 1132 34.38 52.95 16.62
C ASP A 1132 34.72 53.99 17.72
N ALA A 1133 33.77 54.88 18.03
CA ALA A 1133 34.01 55.95 19.00
C ALA A 1133 33.87 55.51 20.48
N ASP A 1134 33.40 54.29 20.71
CA ASP A 1134 33.29 53.70 22.01
C ASP A 1134 34.68 53.35 22.56
N SER A 1135 34.76 52.91 23.82
CA SER A 1135 36.05 52.53 24.41
C SER A 1135 36.28 51.01 24.46
N GLY A 1136 35.27 50.21 24.15
CA GLY A 1136 35.35 48.76 24.13
C GLY A 1136 36.28 48.25 23.02
N ALA A 1137 36.59 46.95 23.06
CA ALA A 1137 37.15 46.29 21.90
C ALA A 1137 35.99 45.88 20.99
N ASP A 1138 36.18 46.04 19.68
CA ASP A 1138 35.20 45.64 18.66
C ASP A 1138 35.50 44.24 18.12
N PHE A 1139 36.77 43.81 18.17
CA PHE A 1139 37.21 42.45 17.85
C PHE A 1139 38.41 42.06 18.72
N ALA A 1140 38.66 40.76 18.85
CA ALA A 1140 39.78 40.20 19.58
C ALA A 1140 40.28 38.92 18.91
N ILE A 1141 41.60 38.69 18.87
CA ILE A 1141 42.21 37.46 18.32
C ILE A 1141 43.14 36.88 19.38
N GLU A 1142 42.91 35.64 19.78
CA GLU A 1142 43.72 34.90 20.77
C GLU A 1142 44.86 34.14 20.08
N PHE A 1143 46.03 34.10 20.74
CA PHE A 1143 47.20 33.38 20.27
C PHE A 1143 47.64 32.39 21.31
N ILE A 1144 48.00 31.18 20.89
CA ILE A 1144 48.59 30.18 21.79
C ILE A 1144 50.12 30.29 21.76
N GLY A 1145 50.72 30.70 22.90
CA GLY A 1145 52.16 30.72 23.12
C GLY A 1145 52.89 31.99 22.63
N ILE A 1146 52.15 33.06 22.28
CA ILE A 1146 52.73 34.30 21.76
C ILE A 1146 52.72 35.41 22.81
N THR A 1147 53.91 35.75 23.30
CA THR A 1147 54.08 36.80 24.32
C THR A 1147 54.54 38.14 23.73
N LYS A 1148 54.69 38.23 22.40
CA LYS A 1148 55.12 39.46 21.72
C LYS A 1148 54.76 39.47 20.23
N LEU A 1149 53.87 40.38 19.84
CA LEU A 1149 53.57 40.69 18.45
C LEU A 1149 54.46 41.83 17.91
N ILE A 1150 54.98 41.70 16.69
CA ILE A 1150 55.75 42.75 16.02
C ILE A 1150 54.94 43.37 14.87
N ALA A 1151 55.11 44.67 14.64
CA ALA A 1151 54.33 45.38 13.62
C ALA A 1151 54.52 44.86 12.17
N SER A 1152 55.52 44.02 11.89
CA SER A 1152 55.69 43.38 10.58
C SER A 1152 54.88 42.09 10.40
N SER A 1153 54.28 41.58 11.48
CA SER A 1153 53.36 40.44 11.49
C SER A 1153 51.92 40.86 11.19
N LEU A 1154 51.68 42.16 10.97
CA LEU A 1154 50.37 42.70 10.62
C LEU A 1154 50.41 43.29 9.21
N VAL A 1155 49.37 43.01 8.43
CA VAL A 1155 49.00 43.75 7.22
C VAL A 1155 47.86 44.67 7.65
N LEU A 1156 48.13 45.98 7.63
CA LEU A 1156 47.23 47.04 8.10
C LEU A 1156 46.86 47.98 6.95
#